data_AF-A0A8H5D5I8-F1
#
_entry.id   AF-A0A8H5D5I8-F1
#
_cell.length_a   1.000
_cell.length_b   1.000
_cell.length_c   1.000
_cell.angle_alpha   90.00
_cell.angle_beta   90.00
_cell.angle_gamma   90.00
#
_symmetry.space_group_name_H-M   'P 1'
#
loop_
_entity.id
_entity.type
_entity.pdbx_description
1 polymer ?
#
loop_
_entity_poly.entity_id
_entity_poly.type
_entity_poly.pdbx_seq_one_letter_code
_entity_poly.pdbx_strand_id
1 'polypeptide(L)'
;MIIPDVSWLTITLLSFILPNIGPPQRSPTNACFKSAQTLVGLVDCLQEFIVPQDFYHQESYLDAQPTNTQREAWSAAVLTLLHSSNNCSSSIVPSAIQDVYSAAPFTDSDGWSFCVLYERTVSSYSRSFKKGWGFIIVPASQEAVSRDIHISAPHPATDGNTGAEAAQLFKETGAKSLLIPGRLRTAYRAPSTCVAPTSRSTYYTTDTAHNDLEPFFDANVAIWTWQSQHGGCPTASCAFIQMHGKADTTCVHDDIFLSAGLRNSNWYTDNVDRPVKRLKKELLAAFNSDHSPEEPIVVSLPSDSRCILTATKNVVGRYLNNLPPPTSHNDPIDECFESSKTLVGLVDCLEEYTVLQGHYDQYSYLEAQPTVAQREAWTTAISTLLYTDNNCSSAIVPSAIQDVYSAVQFTDSDGQSFCILYERTVCPCSRFVKKGWGLMIVPSSQSAVSRHIHLSGPHPFFDGETSEQATRLFKETGAKSVLIPGRLRTAYPAPSTCIMGPPRNPYFMTDPAHNDLEPFFDANVAIWEWQMQHGGCPSASCAFIQLHGKAEATCRDDTIFLSTGLGAAHSSWYTDDVDRPIKRLKKELLIAFSSDTTFPAHVTVSLPSDSQCPLTATKNVVGRFLNNLPSPASHDVCIRNADPDMTQGVFIHAEQSGLGRNTASREAWVQALKHTFAEVANI
;
A
#
# COMPACT_ATOMS: atom_id res chain seq x y z
N MET A 1 36.13 79.47 14.75
CA MET A 1 36.54 78.09 15.06
C MET A 1 36.07 77.24 13.89
N ILE A 2 36.99 77.01 12.96
CA ILE A 2 36.79 76.43 11.63
C ILE A 2 37.64 75.18 11.60
N ILE A 3 37.04 73.99 11.43
CA ILE A 3 37.65 72.88 10.66
C ILE A 3 36.48 72.12 9.97
N PRO A 4 36.53 71.96 8.64
CA PRO A 4 35.53 71.25 7.82
C PRO A 4 35.96 69.82 7.44
N ASP A 5 34.99 69.09 6.89
CA ASP A 5 35.06 68.02 5.87
C ASP A 5 36.37 67.23 5.66
N VAL A 6 36.30 65.92 5.88
CA VAL A 6 37.24 64.95 5.27
C VAL A 6 36.46 63.78 4.68
N SER A 7 36.50 63.75 3.35
CA SER A 7 36.07 62.68 2.44
C SER A 7 36.76 61.36 2.76
N TRP A 8 36.00 60.27 2.91
CA TRP A 8 36.56 58.92 2.93
C TRP A 8 36.56 58.32 1.51
N LEU A 9 37.77 57.99 1.07
CA LEU A 9 38.12 57.28 -0.14
C LEU A 9 37.42 55.90 -0.20
N THR A 10 36.57 55.67 -1.20
CA THR A 10 36.14 54.32 -1.59
C THR A 10 37.29 53.62 -2.34
N ILE A 11 37.96 52.68 -1.68
CA ILE A 11 38.86 51.72 -2.32
C ILE A 11 38.00 50.57 -2.87
N THR A 12 37.86 50.52 -4.19
CA THR A 12 37.26 49.39 -4.90
C THR A 12 38.28 48.25 -4.96
N LEU A 13 38.15 47.27 -4.07
CA LEU A 13 38.86 45.99 -4.19
C LEU A 13 38.17 45.15 -5.26
N LEU A 14 38.72 45.18 -6.47
CA LEU A 14 38.46 44.19 -7.52
C LEU A 14 39.06 42.84 -7.08
N SER A 15 38.24 42.03 -6.41
CA SER A 15 38.51 40.60 -6.23
C SER A 15 38.24 39.89 -7.56
N PHE A 16 39.30 39.60 -8.32
CA PHE A 16 39.24 38.64 -9.40
C PHE A 16 38.94 37.26 -8.82
N ILE A 17 37.68 36.83 -8.88
CA ILE A 17 37.30 35.43 -8.71
C ILE A 17 37.74 34.72 -10.00
N LEU A 18 38.94 34.14 -9.97
CA LEU A 18 39.29 33.11 -10.93
C LEU A 18 38.43 31.88 -10.62
N PRO A 19 37.71 31.29 -11.59
CA PRO A 19 37.10 29.99 -11.38
C PRO A 19 38.23 29.01 -11.07
N ASN A 20 38.19 28.45 -9.87
CA ASN A 20 39.10 27.41 -9.45
C ASN A 20 38.72 26.15 -10.25
N ILE A 21 39.24 26.04 -11.47
CA ILE A 21 39.19 24.82 -12.27
C ILE A 21 40.18 23.87 -11.59
N GLY A 22 39.69 23.21 -10.54
CA GLY A 22 40.37 22.07 -9.96
C GLY A 22 40.64 21.03 -11.06
N PRO A 23 41.73 20.25 -10.95
CA PRO A 23 42.04 19.22 -11.94
C PRO A 23 40.81 18.32 -12.13
N PRO A 24 40.58 17.79 -13.36
CA PRO A 24 39.44 16.93 -13.63
C PRO A 24 39.41 15.81 -12.58
N GLN A 25 38.41 15.83 -11.70
CA GLN A 25 38.22 14.81 -10.69
C GLN A 25 38.01 13.50 -11.44
N ARG A 26 39.06 12.67 -11.52
CA ARG A 26 38.89 11.25 -11.85
C ARG A 26 37.82 10.73 -10.91
N SER A 27 36.74 10.16 -11.46
CA SER A 27 35.69 9.55 -10.65
C SER A 27 36.37 8.61 -9.63
N PRO A 28 36.18 8.81 -8.31
CA PRO A 28 36.86 8.04 -7.29
C PRO A 28 36.64 6.52 -7.42
N THR A 29 35.53 6.10 -8.03
CA THR A 29 35.22 4.68 -8.25
C THR A 29 36.13 4.05 -9.32
N ASN A 30 36.61 4.83 -10.30
CA ASN A 30 37.64 4.37 -11.25
C ASN A 30 38.99 4.07 -10.59
N ALA A 31 39.24 4.60 -9.39
CA ALA A 31 40.44 4.25 -8.65
C ALA A 31 40.39 2.79 -8.21
N CYS A 32 39.22 2.28 -7.79
CA CYS A 32 39.04 0.89 -7.38
C CYS A 32 39.44 -0.11 -8.48
N PHE A 33 39.01 0.14 -9.72
CA PHE A 33 39.39 -0.71 -10.86
C PHE A 33 40.89 -0.72 -11.17
N LYS A 34 41.65 0.27 -10.69
CA LYS A 34 43.10 0.36 -10.89
C LYS A 34 43.90 -0.18 -9.71
N SER A 35 43.36 -0.10 -8.50
CA SER A 35 44.05 -0.50 -7.28
C SER A 35 43.71 -1.92 -6.84
N ALA A 36 42.49 -2.40 -7.10
CA ALA A 36 42.08 -3.74 -6.73
C ALA A 36 42.78 -4.79 -7.59
N GLN A 37 43.33 -5.82 -6.94
CA GLN A 37 43.94 -6.97 -7.60
C GLN A 37 43.01 -8.18 -7.63
N THR A 38 42.06 -8.27 -6.70
CA THR A 38 41.10 -9.37 -6.60
C THR A 38 39.67 -8.85 -6.69
N LEU A 39 38.72 -9.70 -7.07
CA LEU A 39 37.31 -9.33 -7.11
C LEU A 39 36.79 -8.90 -5.74
N VAL A 40 37.18 -9.61 -4.68
CA VAL A 40 36.87 -9.23 -3.30
C VAL A 40 37.42 -7.83 -2.99
N GLY A 41 38.69 -7.56 -3.35
CA GLY A 41 39.28 -6.23 -3.16
C GLY A 41 38.60 -5.13 -3.97
N LEU A 42 38.06 -5.44 -5.15
CA LEU A 42 37.25 -4.50 -5.92
C LEU A 42 35.93 -4.19 -5.19
N VAL A 43 35.24 -5.23 -4.72
CA VAL A 43 33.98 -5.09 -3.99
C VAL A 43 34.18 -4.35 -2.68
N ASP A 44 35.24 -4.63 -1.92
CA ASP A 44 35.60 -3.90 -0.71
C ASP A 44 35.86 -2.42 -1.01
N CYS A 45 36.61 -2.11 -2.07
CA CYS A 45 36.86 -0.73 -2.47
C CYS A 45 35.57 0.00 -2.89
N LEU A 46 34.69 -0.65 -3.65
CA LEU A 46 33.40 -0.04 -4.05
C LEU A 46 32.47 0.14 -2.85
N GLN A 47 32.54 -0.73 -1.85
CA GLN A 47 31.75 -0.60 -0.61
C GLN A 47 32.13 0.63 0.22
N GLU A 48 33.36 1.16 0.11
CA GLU A 48 33.73 2.43 0.75
C GLU A 48 32.87 3.61 0.28
N PHE A 49 32.22 3.49 -0.88
CA PHE A 49 31.34 4.49 -1.45
C PHE A 49 29.87 4.29 -1.06
N ILE A 50 29.51 3.26 -0.30
CA ILE A 50 28.13 3.05 0.12
C ILE A 50 27.63 4.27 0.91
N VAL A 51 26.42 4.72 0.58
CA VAL A 51 25.78 5.84 1.25
C VAL A 51 25.55 5.48 2.73
N PRO A 52 26.11 6.26 3.67
CA PRO A 52 26.11 5.91 5.09
C PRO A 52 24.74 6.13 5.71
N GLN A 53 24.64 5.73 6.98
CA GLN A 53 23.45 5.93 7.80
C GLN A 53 23.09 7.42 7.89
N ASP A 54 21.78 7.73 7.91
CA ASP A 54 21.22 9.09 8.06
C ASP A 54 21.71 10.11 7.01
N PHE A 55 22.23 9.64 5.88
CA PHE A 55 22.70 10.52 4.83
C PHE A 55 21.55 11.30 4.19
N TYR A 56 20.40 10.65 4.01
CA TYR A 56 19.24 11.25 3.39
C TYR A 56 18.26 11.79 4.43
N HIS A 57 17.74 12.98 4.16
CA HIS A 57 16.41 13.42 4.59
C HIS A 57 15.42 13.24 3.42
N GLN A 58 14.13 13.46 3.66
CA GLN A 58 13.06 13.17 2.69
C GLN A 58 13.34 13.72 1.28
N GLU A 59 13.65 15.01 1.17
CA GLU A 59 13.93 15.66 -0.13
C GLU A 59 15.12 14.99 -0.84
N SER A 60 16.26 14.87 -0.17
CA SER A 60 17.44 14.21 -0.74
C SER A 60 17.24 12.71 -1.06
N TYR A 61 16.36 12.01 -0.32
CA TYR A 61 16.00 10.63 -0.61
C TYR A 61 15.18 10.56 -1.90
N LEU A 62 14.17 11.43 -2.05
CA LEU A 62 13.33 11.53 -3.25
C LEU A 62 14.18 11.90 -4.47
N ASP A 63 15.09 12.87 -4.32
CA ASP A 63 16.06 13.23 -5.36
C ASP A 63 16.99 12.07 -5.72
N ALA A 64 17.30 11.19 -4.77
CA ALA A 64 18.12 10.01 -5.00
C ALA A 64 17.33 8.84 -5.62
N GLN A 65 16.00 8.84 -5.61
CA GLN A 65 15.22 7.78 -6.25
C GLN A 65 15.27 7.86 -7.77
N PRO A 66 15.24 6.70 -8.46
CA PRO A 66 15.11 6.68 -9.91
C PRO A 66 13.69 7.10 -10.32
N THR A 67 13.59 7.87 -11.40
CA THR A 67 12.32 8.02 -12.14
C THR A 67 11.94 6.70 -12.83
N ASN A 68 10.68 6.54 -13.27
CA ASN A 68 10.26 5.34 -14.00
C ASN A 68 11.13 5.04 -15.22
N THR A 69 11.47 6.07 -16.01
CA THR A 69 12.38 5.94 -17.15
C THR A 69 13.78 5.46 -16.74
N GLN A 70 14.27 5.88 -15.57
CA GLN A 70 15.55 5.43 -15.04
C GLN A 70 15.49 3.99 -14.52
N ARG A 71 14.37 3.56 -13.91
CA ARG A 71 14.15 2.17 -13.50
C ARG A 71 14.13 1.23 -14.71
N GLU A 72 13.38 1.59 -15.75
CA GLU A 72 13.37 0.86 -17.02
C GLU A 72 14.76 0.76 -17.65
N ALA A 73 15.49 1.88 -17.68
CA ALA A 73 16.87 1.92 -18.18
C ALA A 73 17.83 1.10 -17.32
N TRP A 74 17.65 1.09 -16.00
CA TRP A 74 18.43 0.27 -15.07
C TRP A 74 18.20 -1.22 -15.32
N SER A 75 16.94 -1.67 -15.40
CA SER A 75 16.60 -3.06 -15.75
C SER A 75 17.13 -3.44 -17.14
N ALA A 76 17.03 -2.56 -18.13
CA ALA A 76 17.57 -2.78 -19.47
C ALA A 76 19.10 -2.92 -19.49
N ALA A 77 19.81 -2.12 -18.69
CA ALA A 77 21.26 -2.22 -18.54
C ALA A 77 21.66 -3.56 -17.91
N VAL A 78 20.95 -4.00 -16.87
CA VAL A 78 21.14 -5.30 -16.22
C VAL A 78 20.91 -6.46 -17.20
N LEU A 79 19.82 -6.44 -17.96
CA LEU A 79 19.53 -7.44 -18.98
C LEU A 79 20.63 -7.48 -20.05
N THR A 80 21.03 -6.32 -20.56
CA THR A 80 22.08 -6.20 -21.57
C THR A 80 23.41 -6.75 -21.06
N LEU A 81 23.74 -6.48 -19.80
CA LEU A 81 24.94 -7.02 -19.14
C LEU A 81 24.90 -8.55 -19.06
N LEU A 82 23.75 -9.15 -18.70
CA LEU A 82 23.58 -10.61 -18.62
C LEU A 82 23.66 -11.31 -19.99
N HIS A 83 23.27 -10.63 -21.07
CA HIS A 83 23.44 -11.09 -22.44
C HIS A 83 24.85 -10.92 -22.98
N SER A 84 25.62 -9.98 -22.44
CA SER A 84 26.95 -9.65 -22.97
C SER A 84 27.91 -10.85 -22.82
N SER A 85 28.74 -11.05 -23.85
CA SER A 85 29.87 -11.98 -23.82
C SER A 85 31.10 -11.24 -24.36
N ASN A 86 32.06 -11.01 -23.49
CA ASN A 86 33.29 -10.24 -23.71
C ASN A 86 33.08 -8.78 -24.13
N ASN A 87 31.88 -8.22 -23.89
CA ASN A 87 31.59 -6.81 -24.13
C ASN A 87 31.24 -6.11 -22.82
N CYS A 88 32.23 -5.55 -22.14
CA CYS A 88 32.04 -4.77 -20.92
C CYS A 88 32.08 -3.25 -21.19
N SER A 89 31.60 -2.81 -22.36
CA SER A 89 31.70 -1.40 -22.76
C SER A 89 30.57 -0.53 -22.23
N SER A 90 30.80 0.78 -22.17
CA SER A 90 29.80 1.76 -21.73
C SER A 90 28.56 1.83 -22.61
N SER A 91 28.57 1.25 -23.82
CA SER A 91 27.37 1.20 -24.68
C SER A 91 26.24 0.35 -24.10
N ILE A 92 26.51 -0.41 -23.03
CA ILE A 92 25.50 -1.16 -22.27
C ILE A 92 24.60 -0.23 -21.43
N VAL A 93 25.07 0.99 -21.13
CA VAL A 93 24.37 1.92 -20.25
C VAL A 93 23.41 2.81 -21.06
N PRO A 94 22.07 2.70 -20.88
CA PRO A 94 21.13 3.52 -21.63
C PRO A 94 21.25 5.00 -21.28
N SER A 95 20.86 5.87 -22.22
CA SER A 95 21.01 7.33 -22.11
C SER A 95 20.36 7.92 -20.85
N ALA A 96 19.26 7.34 -20.37
CA ALA A 96 18.56 7.83 -19.18
C ALA A 96 19.37 7.68 -17.87
N ILE A 97 20.36 6.80 -17.83
CA ILE A 97 21.23 6.57 -16.66
C ILE A 97 22.73 6.75 -16.96
N GLN A 98 23.11 7.09 -18.20
CA GLN A 98 24.51 7.23 -18.62
C GLN A 98 25.29 8.28 -17.83
N ASP A 99 24.60 9.26 -17.24
CA ASP A 99 25.24 10.29 -16.42
C ASP A 99 25.61 9.77 -15.03
N VAL A 100 24.88 8.76 -14.54
CA VAL A 100 25.00 8.17 -13.20
C VAL A 100 25.83 6.89 -13.23
N TYR A 101 25.73 6.10 -14.31
CA TYR A 101 26.32 4.76 -14.41
C TYR A 101 27.41 4.64 -15.47
N SER A 102 28.30 3.67 -15.28
CA SER A 102 29.24 3.19 -16.29
C SER A 102 29.36 1.67 -16.22
N ALA A 103 29.79 1.05 -17.32
CA ALA A 103 30.23 -0.32 -17.35
C ALA A 103 31.74 -0.38 -17.60
N ALA A 104 32.45 -1.32 -16.97
CA ALA A 104 33.88 -1.55 -17.18
C ALA A 104 34.26 -3.03 -17.00
N PRO A 105 35.29 -3.52 -17.72
CA PRO A 105 35.88 -4.81 -17.45
C PRO A 105 36.74 -4.76 -16.17
N PHE A 106 36.82 -5.88 -15.47
CA PHE A 106 37.76 -6.10 -14.38
C PHE A 106 38.38 -7.49 -14.53
N THR A 107 39.70 -7.59 -14.39
CA THR A 107 40.41 -8.87 -14.41
C THR A 107 41.05 -9.09 -13.06
N ASP A 108 40.66 -10.16 -12.40
CA ASP A 108 41.23 -10.62 -11.14
C ASP A 108 42.65 -11.16 -11.37
N SER A 109 43.45 -11.15 -10.31
CA SER A 109 44.82 -11.63 -10.23
C SER A 109 45.03 -13.06 -10.72
N ASP A 110 44.00 -13.91 -10.67
CA ASP A 110 44.02 -15.28 -11.19
C ASP A 110 43.54 -15.41 -12.65
N GLY A 111 43.34 -14.28 -13.34
CA GLY A 111 43.00 -14.19 -14.75
C GLY A 111 41.49 -14.20 -15.05
N TRP A 112 40.64 -14.42 -14.05
CA TRP A 112 39.19 -14.35 -14.24
C TRP A 112 38.76 -12.93 -14.60
N SER A 113 37.93 -12.80 -15.63
CA SER A 113 37.46 -11.50 -16.11
C SER A 113 35.97 -11.33 -15.90
N PHE A 114 35.57 -10.11 -15.53
CA PHE A 114 34.22 -9.73 -15.13
C PHE A 114 33.79 -8.45 -15.84
N CYS A 115 32.49 -8.29 -16.10
CA CYS A 115 31.89 -7.01 -16.45
C CYS A 115 31.20 -6.42 -15.23
N VAL A 116 31.49 -5.15 -14.92
CA VAL A 116 30.94 -4.45 -13.75
C VAL A 116 30.14 -3.24 -14.22
N LEU A 117 28.85 -3.20 -13.89
CA LEU A 117 27.99 -2.03 -14.04
C LEU A 117 27.88 -1.34 -12.68
N TYR A 118 28.41 -0.11 -12.58
CA TYR A 118 28.58 0.59 -11.30
C TYR A 118 28.19 2.07 -11.40
N GLU A 119 27.78 2.62 -10.28
CA GLU A 119 27.52 4.04 -10.16
C GLU A 119 28.84 4.83 -10.22
N ARG A 120 28.99 5.70 -11.22
CA ARG A 120 30.22 6.49 -11.44
C ARG A 120 30.20 7.85 -10.75
N THR A 121 29.04 8.26 -10.25
CA THR A 121 28.87 9.56 -9.61
C THR A 121 29.00 9.43 -8.10
N VAL A 122 29.82 10.28 -7.51
CA VAL A 122 29.94 10.43 -6.06
C VAL A 122 29.38 11.79 -5.63
N SER A 123 28.95 11.88 -4.38
CA SER A 123 28.59 13.15 -3.75
C SER A 123 29.79 14.10 -3.74
N SER A 124 29.54 15.40 -3.92
CA SER A 124 30.59 16.41 -3.78
C SER A 124 30.99 16.65 -2.31
N TYR A 125 30.15 16.23 -1.37
CA TYR A 125 30.31 16.48 0.07
C TYR A 125 30.78 15.25 0.85
N SER A 126 30.66 14.06 0.26
CA SER A 126 31.11 12.80 0.86
C SER A 126 31.75 11.91 -0.19
N ARG A 127 32.64 10.99 0.22
CA ARG A 127 33.15 9.94 -0.67
C ARG A 127 32.10 8.82 -0.86
N SER A 128 30.82 9.16 -0.95
CA SER A 128 29.72 8.20 -1.13
C SER A 128 29.11 8.32 -2.52
N PHE A 129 28.45 7.28 -3.00
CA PHE A 129 27.61 7.31 -4.19
C PHE A 129 26.58 8.44 -4.10
N LYS A 130 26.27 9.07 -5.23
CA LYS A 130 25.33 10.20 -5.29
C LYS A 130 23.88 9.74 -5.15
N LYS A 131 23.55 8.60 -5.74
CA LYS A 131 22.23 7.97 -5.77
C LYS A 131 22.16 6.76 -4.85
N GLY A 132 23.25 5.99 -4.77
CA GLY A 132 23.35 4.82 -3.89
C GLY A 132 22.56 3.62 -4.41
N TRP A 133 22.42 3.49 -5.73
CA TRP A 133 21.65 2.40 -6.35
C TRP A 133 22.43 1.07 -6.36
N GLY A 134 23.77 1.14 -6.33
CA GLY A 134 24.65 -0.02 -6.18
C GLY A 134 25.36 -0.43 -7.47
N PHE A 135 25.78 -1.69 -7.53
CA PHE A 135 26.50 -2.24 -8.66
C PHE A 135 26.20 -3.72 -8.86
N ILE A 136 26.31 -4.17 -10.10
CA ILE A 136 26.14 -5.56 -10.51
C ILE A 136 27.39 -6.04 -11.25
N ILE A 137 27.79 -7.28 -10.99
CA ILE A 137 28.94 -7.93 -11.60
C ILE A 137 28.49 -9.24 -12.25
N VAL A 138 28.97 -9.51 -13.46
CA VAL A 138 28.79 -10.77 -14.18
C VAL A 138 30.14 -11.27 -14.70
N PRO A 139 30.33 -12.59 -14.92
CA PRO A 139 31.49 -13.09 -15.63
C PRO A 139 31.55 -12.48 -17.05
N ALA A 140 32.73 -12.09 -17.51
CA ALA A 140 32.89 -11.47 -18.82
C ALA A 140 32.58 -12.44 -19.96
N SER A 141 32.93 -13.72 -19.82
CA SER A 141 32.59 -14.78 -20.77
C SER A 141 31.43 -15.63 -20.25
N GLN A 142 30.48 -15.97 -21.12
CA GLN A 142 29.40 -16.91 -20.76
C GLN A 142 29.94 -18.30 -20.45
N GLU A 143 31.09 -18.70 -21.00
CA GLU A 143 31.74 -20.00 -20.72
C GLU A 143 32.28 -20.09 -19.30
N ALA A 144 32.50 -18.96 -18.63
CA ALA A 144 32.94 -18.92 -17.23
C ALA A 144 31.80 -19.16 -16.23
N VAL A 145 30.55 -19.16 -16.69
CA VAL A 145 29.37 -19.48 -15.88
C VAL A 145 29.23 -20.99 -15.82
N SER A 146 29.31 -21.56 -14.61
CA SER A 146 29.11 -22.99 -14.40
C SER A 146 27.77 -23.32 -13.74
N ARG A 147 27.12 -22.32 -13.14
CA ARG A 147 25.86 -22.47 -12.42
C ARG A 147 25.00 -21.23 -12.64
N ASP A 148 23.70 -21.43 -12.82
CA ASP A 148 22.74 -20.33 -12.94
C ASP A 148 22.31 -19.81 -11.56
N ILE A 149 23.30 -19.53 -10.73
CA ILE A 149 23.13 -18.97 -9.38
C ILE A 149 23.25 -17.45 -9.46
N HIS A 150 22.31 -16.76 -8.83
CA HIS A 150 22.42 -15.35 -8.50
C HIS A 150 22.82 -15.22 -7.03
N ILE A 151 23.82 -14.37 -6.75
CA ILE A 151 24.22 -14.02 -5.39
C ILE A 151 24.00 -12.52 -5.18
N SER A 152 23.49 -12.14 -4.01
CA SER A 152 23.46 -10.73 -3.60
C SER A 152 23.65 -10.56 -2.11
N ALA A 153 24.09 -9.38 -1.69
CA ALA A 153 24.18 -9.01 -0.28
C ALA A 153 23.44 -7.69 -0.07
N PRO A 154 22.17 -7.69 0.38
CA PRO A 154 21.37 -6.47 0.50
C PRO A 154 21.83 -5.54 1.64
N HIS A 155 22.63 -6.00 2.60
CA HIS A 155 23.11 -5.18 3.71
C HIS A 155 24.64 -5.22 3.86
N PRO A 156 25.39 -5.00 2.78
CA PRO A 156 26.78 -5.44 2.65
C PRO A 156 27.71 -4.90 3.75
N ALA A 157 27.44 -3.71 4.30
CA ALA A 157 28.21 -3.09 5.38
C ALA A 157 27.49 -3.06 6.76
N THR A 158 26.17 -3.25 6.82
CA THR A 158 25.45 -3.34 8.13
C THR A 158 25.54 -4.73 8.73
N ASP A 159 25.59 -5.74 7.86
CA ASP A 159 25.60 -7.15 8.21
C ASP A 159 27.05 -7.68 8.31
N GLY A 160 28.03 -6.81 8.57
CA GLY A 160 29.45 -7.18 8.65
C GLY A 160 30.13 -7.17 7.28
N ASN A 161 30.77 -8.28 6.90
CA ASN A 161 31.55 -8.40 5.66
C ASN A 161 30.81 -9.17 4.54
N THR A 162 29.48 -9.14 4.54
CA THR A 162 28.66 -9.96 3.62
C THR A 162 28.85 -9.60 2.15
N GLY A 163 29.24 -8.35 1.84
CA GLY A 163 29.59 -7.96 0.48
C GLY A 163 30.82 -8.70 -0.07
N ALA A 164 31.89 -8.80 0.74
CA ALA A 164 33.10 -9.55 0.39
C ALA A 164 32.85 -11.05 0.29
N GLU A 165 32.10 -11.60 1.26
CA GLU A 165 31.70 -13.01 1.27
C GLU A 165 30.90 -13.37 0.02
N ALA A 166 29.91 -12.55 -0.33
CA ALA A 166 29.12 -12.73 -1.55
C ALA A 166 29.99 -12.67 -2.82
N ALA A 167 31.00 -11.78 -2.86
CA ALA A 167 31.94 -11.69 -3.97
C ALA A 167 32.82 -12.94 -4.12
N GLN A 168 33.32 -13.47 -3.00
CA GLN A 168 34.11 -14.70 -2.99
C GLN A 168 33.26 -15.88 -3.47
N LEU A 169 32.07 -16.07 -2.90
CA LEU A 169 31.16 -17.14 -3.29
C LEU A 169 30.76 -17.03 -4.76
N PHE A 170 30.48 -15.82 -5.25
CA PHE A 170 30.12 -15.61 -6.65
C PHE A 170 31.21 -16.11 -7.60
N LYS A 171 32.47 -15.78 -7.29
CA LYS A 171 33.63 -16.23 -8.08
C LYS A 171 33.84 -17.73 -7.96
N GLU A 172 33.93 -18.28 -6.75
CA GLU A 172 34.29 -19.69 -6.53
C GLU A 172 33.22 -20.68 -6.99
N THR A 173 31.96 -20.27 -6.96
CA THR A 173 30.86 -21.14 -7.43
C THR A 173 30.64 -21.05 -8.94
N GLY A 174 31.32 -20.13 -9.64
CA GLY A 174 31.08 -19.80 -11.04
C GLY A 174 29.64 -19.36 -11.28
N ALA A 175 29.11 -18.54 -10.37
CA ALA A 175 27.76 -18.01 -10.41
C ALA A 175 27.59 -16.99 -11.56
N LYS A 176 26.33 -16.77 -11.96
CA LYS A 176 25.99 -15.94 -13.12
C LYS A 176 26.06 -14.45 -12.82
N SER A 177 25.69 -14.04 -11.61
CA SER A 177 25.67 -12.61 -11.23
C SER A 177 25.86 -12.38 -9.73
N LEU A 178 26.43 -11.22 -9.42
CA LEU A 178 26.55 -10.64 -8.09
C LEU A 178 25.90 -9.27 -8.06
N LEU A 179 25.05 -8.99 -7.07
CA LEU A 179 24.42 -7.66 -6.89
C LEU A 179 24.63 -7.14 -5.46
N ILE A 180 25.09 -5.89 -5.36
CA ILE A 180 25.35 -5.20 -4.08
C ILE A 180 24.70 -3.80 -4.15
N PRO A 181 23.88 -3.41 -3.16
CA PRO A 181 23.26 -2.09 -3.14
C PRO A 181 24.28 -1.00 -2.76
N GLY A 182 24.01 0.23 -3.19
CA GLY A 182 24.91 1.38 -3.00
C GLY A 182 24.62 2.19 -1.76
N ARG A 183 23.72 1.75 -0.88
CA ARG A 183 23.33 2.46 0.34
C ARG A 183 23.02 1.51 1.49
N LEU A 184 23.29 1.97 2.72
CA LEU A 184 22.88 1.25 3.91
C LEU A 184 21.36 1.25 4.04
N ARG A 185 20.81 0.19 4.66
CA ARG A 185 19.37 0.14 4.99
C ARG A 185 18.91 1.31 5.85
N THR A 186 19.83 1.93 6.60
CA THR A 186 19.58 3.07 7.48
C THR A 186 19.96 4.42 6.86
N ALA A 187 20.24 4.48 5.55
CA ALA A 187 20.57 5.74 4.87
C ALA A 187 19.41 6.76 4.91
N TYR A 188 18.16 6.28 4.90
CA TYR A 188 16.97 7.06 5.22
C TYR A 188 16.03 6.26 6.13
N ARG A 189 15.76 6.78 7.34
CA ARG A 189 15.00 6.05 8.38
C ARG A 189 13.49 6.29 8.39
N ALA A 190 12.90 6.68 7.26
CA ALA A 190 11.45 6.61 7.12
C ALA A 190 10.97 5.15 7.07
N PRO A 191 9.84 4.79 7.71
CA PRO A 191 9.27 3.45 7.59
C PRO A 191 9.01 3.07 6.13
N SER A 192 9.35 1.84 5.75
CA SER A 192 9.01 1.28 4.43
C SER A 192 7.48 1.17 4.30
N THR A 193 6.94 1.61 3.16
CA THR A 193 5.53 1.45 2.80
C THR A 193 5.20 0.02 2.36
N CYS A 194 6.22 -0.78 2.03
CA CYS A 194 6.10 -2.12 1.47
C CYS A 194 6.03 -3.22 2.53
N VAL A 195 6.67 -2.99 3.68
CA VAL A 195 6.64 -3.91 4.81
C VAL A 195 6.27 -3.13 6.07
N ALA A 196 5.05 -3.37 6.55
CA ALA A 196 4.55 -2.71 7.75
C ALA A 196 5.51 -2.91 8.94
N PRO A 197 5.83 -1.83 9.69
CA PRO A 197 6.61 -1.94 10.91
C PRO A 197 5.87 -2.82 11.91
N THR A 198 6.62 -3.59 12.69
CA THR A 198 6.08 -4.33 13.83
C THR A 198 6.49 -3.63 15.12
N SER A 199 5.84 -3.96 16.24
CA SER A 199 6.24 -3.46 17.56
C SER A 199 7.69 -3.78 17.96
N ARG A 200 8.36 -4.69 17.22
CA ARG A 200 9.74 -5.13 17.49
C ARG A 200 10.75 -4.74 16.41
N SER A 201 10.31 -4.28 15.23
CA SER A 201 11.21 -3.94 14.13
C SER A 201 10.61 -2.90 13.20
N THR A 202 11.41 -1.89 12.86
CA THR A 202 11.11 -0.92 11.79
C THR A 202 11.92 -1.33 10.57
N TYR A 203 11.25 -1.54 9.45
CA TYR A 203 11.89 -1.63 8.14
C TYR A 203 11.96 -0.25 7.56
N TYR A 204 13.12 0.13 7.05
CA TYR A 204 13.33 1.48 6.53
C TYR A 204 13.12 1.51 5.03
N THR A 205 12.82 2.70 4.53
CA THR A 205 12.61 2.93 3.11
C THR A 205 13.86 2.58 2.29
N THR A 206 15.07 2.79 2.81
CA THR A 206 16.32 2.38 2.14
C THR A 206 16.72 0.92 2.38
N ASP A 207 15.92 0.13 3.08
CA ASP A 207 16.17 -1.30 3.30
C ASP A 207 15.85 -2.09 2.03
N THR A 208 16.89 -2.37 1.23
CA THR A 208 16.74 -3.01 -0.08
C THR A 208 16.24 -4.45 -0.03
N ALA A 209 16.27 -5.11 1.14
CA ALA A 209 15.64 -6.41 1.32
C ALA A 209 14.14 -6.29 1.57
N HIS A 210 13.64 -5.13 1.99
CA HIS A 210 12.27 -4.91 2.48
C HIS A 210 11.55 -3.73 1.80
N ASN A 211 12.05 -3.26 0.66
CA ASN A 211 11.42 -2.23 -0.15
C ASN A 211 11.67 -2.47 -1.65
N ASP A 212 10.62 -2.50 -2.46
CA ASP A 212 10.65 -2.71 -3.92
C ASP A 212 10.79 -1.41 -4.73
N LEU A 213 10.75 -0.25 -4.07
CA LEU A 213 11.10 1.03 -4.68
C LEU A 213 12.62 1.17 -4.86
N GLU A 214 13.39 0.32 -4.19
CA GLU A 214 14.83 0.31 -4.29
C GLU A 214 15.31 -0.37 -5.60
N PRO A 215 16.23 0.24 -6.37
CA PRO A 215 16.76 -0.33 -7.62
C PRO A 215 17.35 -1.73 -7.51
N PHE A 216 17.71 -2.13 -6.29
CA PHE A 216 18.12 -3.49 -5.97
C PHE A 216 17.02 -4.52 -6.30
N PHE A 217 15.76 -4.19 -6.05
CA PHE A 217 14.62 -5.03 -6.44
C PHE A 217 14.50 -5.13 -7.97
N ASP A 218 14.59 -4.01 -8.69
CA ASP A 218 14.52 -3.97 -10.16
C ASP A 218 15.60 -4.82 -10.82
N ALA A 219 16.82 -4.82 -10.27
CA ALA A 219 17.90 -5.65 -10.76
C ALA A 219 17.61 -7.14 -10.54
N ASN A 220 17.09 -7.53 -9.37
CA ASN A 220 16.69 -8.92 -9.11
C ASN A 220 15.58 -9.38 -10.06
N VAL A 221 14.57 -8.53 -10.31
CA VAL A 221 13.50 -8.81 -11.27
C VAL A 221 14.04 -8.97 -12.69
N ALA A 222 14.98 -8.12 -13.12
CA ALA A 222 15.64 -8.23 -14.41
C ALA A 222 16.45 -9.54 -14.54
N ILE A 223 17.20 -9.92 -13.49
CA ILE A 223 17.96 -11.18 -13.45
C ILE A 223 17.02 -12.38 -13.54
N TRP A 224 15.91 -12.38 -12.78
CA TRP A 224 14.89 -13.43 -12.85
C TRP A 224 14.24 -13.52 -14.22
N THR A 225 13.91 -12.38 -14.83
CA THR A 225 13.29 -12.29 -16.16
C THR A 225 14.22 -12.91 -17.20
N TRP A 226 15.49 -12.52 -17.19
CA TRP A 226 16.50 -13.10 -18.07
C TRP A 226 16.58 -14.61 -17.89
N GLN A 227 16.72 -15.07 -16.65
CA GLN A 227 16.87 -16.49 -16.35
C GLN A 227 15.64 -17.31 -16.77
N SER A 228 14.44 -16.79 -16.53
CA SER A 228 13.17 -17.39 -16.97
C SER A 228 13.11 -17.59 -18.49
N GLN A 229 13.68 -16.65 -19.25
CA GLN A 229 13.74 -16.71 -20.72
C GLN A 229 14.87 -17.63 -21.25
N HIS A 230 15.84 -18.01 -20.41
CA HIS A 230 17.05 -18.74 -20.81
C HIS A 230 17.17 -20.10 -20.11
N GLY A 231 16.10 -20.89 -20.16
CA GLY A 231 16.08 -22.24 -19.59
C GLY A 231 15.46 -22.34 -18.19
N GLY A 232 14.96 -21.22 -17.65
CA GLY A 232 14.26 -21.19 -16.37
C GLY A 232 15.21 -21.24 -15.18
N CYS A 233 14.68 -21.66 -14.04
CA CYS A 233 15.46 -21.94 -12.83
C CYS A 233 15.35 -23.43 -12.47
N PRO A 234 16.11 -24.32 -13.16
CA PRO A 234 16.09 -25.74 -12.86
C PRO A 234 16.51 -25.96 -11.41
N THR A 235 15.74 -26.74 -10.66
CA THR A 235 15.99 -26.92 -9.23
C THR A 235 17.38 -27.46 -8.95
N ALA A 236 18.04 -28.19 -9.87
CA ALA A 236 19.37 -28.75 -9.67
C ALA A 236 20.54 -27.76 -9.83
N SER A 237 20.38 -26.70 -10.63
CA SER A 237 21.49 -25.83 -11.05
C SER A 237 21.25 -24.33 -10.85
N CYS A 238 20.05 -23.95 -10.40
CA CYS A 238 19.68 -22.56 -10.15
C CYS A 238 19.31 -22.31 -8.69
N ALA A 239 19.73 -21.15 -8.17
CA ALA A 239 19.24 -20.56 -6.93
C ALA A 239 19.48 -19.06 -6.92
N PHE A 240 18.63 -18.31 -6.21
CA PHE A 240 18.89 -16.93 -5.82
C PHE A 240 19.23 -16.93 -4.34
N ILE A 241 20.44 -16.50 -4.02
CA ILE A 241 20.98 -16.53 -2.66
C ILE A 241 21.25 -15.10 -2.21
N GLN A 242 20.56 -14.67 -1.16
CA GLN A 242 20.83 -13.39 -0.50
C GLN A 242 21.60 -13.63 0.79
N MET A 243 22.81 -13.06 0.85
CA MET A 243 23.70 -13.15 1.98
C MET A 243 23.34 -12.09 3.01
N HIS A 244 23.04 -12.55 4.23
CA HIS A 244 22.73 -11.72 5.38
C HIS A 244 23.62 -12.10 6.55
N GLY A 245 24.04 -11.09 7.29
CA GLY A 245 24.77 -11.25 8.53
C GLY A 245 23.80 -11.23 9.70
N LYS A 246 24.03 -12.08 10.68
CA LYS A 246 23.25 -12.10 11.93
C LYS A 246 24.14 -11.64 13.07
N ALA A 247 23.59 -10.81 13.96
CA ALA A 247 24.22 -10.57 15.24
C ALA A 247 24.14 -11.85 16.09
N ASP A 248 25.15 -12.08 16.93
CA ASP A 248 25.24 -13.25 17.82
C ASP A 248 23.98 -13.41 18.69
N THR A 249 23.28 -12.32 18.98
CA THR A 249 22.07 -12.29 19.82
C THR A 249 20.76 -12.61 19.09
N THR A 250 20.71 -12.60 17.75
CA THR A 250 19.44 -12.65 17.02
C THR A 250 18.96 -14.08 16.75
N CYS A 251 19.89 -15.01 16.54
CA CYS A 251 19.64 -16.45 16.41
C CYS A 251 20.81 -17.20 17.06
N VAL A 252 20.84 -17.15 18.39
CA VAL A 252 21.98 -17.59 19.25
C VAL A 252 22.32 -19.08 19.14
N HIS A 253 21.45 -19.89 18.53
CA HIS A 253 21.60 -21.35 18.44
C HIS A 253 21.95 -21.84 17.04
N ASP A 254 22.04 -20.93 16.07
CA ASP A 254 22.32 -21.27 14.67
C ASP A 254 23.60 -20.55 14.28
N ASP A 255 24.54 -21.22 13.64
CA ASP A 255 25.70 -20.57 13.00
C ASP A 255 25.30 -20.07 11.61
N ILE A 256 24.57 -20.92 10.87
CA ILE A 256 24.00 -20.61 9.57
C ILE A 256 22.50 -20.88 9.62
N PHE A 257 21.70 -19.86 9.31
CA PHE A 257 20.25 -20.00 9.17
C PHE A 257 19.82 -19.79 7.73
N LEU A 258 19.26 -20.82 7.11
CA LEU A 258 18.81 -20.77 5.72
C LEU A 258 17.29 -20.64 5.68
N SER A 259 16.76 -19.63 4.97
CA SER A 259 15.32 -19.47 4.77
C SER A 259 14.96 -19.18 3.31
N ALA A 260 13.83 -19.72 2.86
CA ALA A 260 13.26 -19.50 1.53
C ALA A 260 12.06 -18.54 1.56
N GLY A 261 11.98 -17.64 2.55
CA GLY A 261 10.87 -16.68 2.67
C GLY A 261 9.55 -17.27 3.16
N LEU A 262 9.57 -18.52 3.63
CA LEU A 262 8.43 -19.22 4.22
C LEU A 262 8.57 -19.31 5.73
N ARG A 263 7.44 -19.22 6.46
CA ARG A 263 7.38 -19.58 7.89
C ARG A 263 7.63 -21.08 8.06
N ASN A 264 7.81 -21.51 9.31
CA ASN A 264 7.86 -22.93 9.64
C ASN A 264 6.63 -23.65 9.05
N SER A 265 6.89 -24.61 8.17
CA SER A 265 5.89 -25.34 7.42
C SER A 265 6.47 -26.67 6.94
N ASN A 266 5.59 -27.58 6.53
CA ASN A 266 5.99 -28.88 5.98
C ASN A 266 6.89 -28.76 4.73
N TRP A 267 6.93 -27.59 4.09
CA TRP A 267 7.83 -27.33 2.97
C TRP A 267 9.31 -27.57 3.34
N TYR A 268 9.70 -27.28 4.58
CA TYR A 268 11.08 -27.52 5.05
C TYR A 268 11.32 -28.97 5.49
N THR A 269 10.28 -29.74 5.80
CA THR A 269 10.41 -31.10 6.37
C THR A 269 9.96 -32.23 5.44
N ASP A 270 9.26 -31.94 4.34
CA ASP A 270 8.87 -32.96 3.37
C ASP A 270 10.09 -33.57 2.64
N ASN A 271 9.85 -34.61 1.84
CA ASN A 271 10.90 -35.30 1.09
C ASN A 271 11.17 -34.69 -0.30
N VAL A 272 10.56 -33.55 -0.64
CA VAL A 272 10.77 -32.92 -1.95
C VAL A 272 12.13 -32.23 -1.95
N ASP A 273 12.95 -32.59 -2.94
CA ASP A 273 14.29 -32.04 -3.13
C ASP A 273 14.24 -30.56 -3.53
N ARG A 274 14.90 -29.71 -2.76
CA ARG A 274 14.88 -28.25 -2.94
C ARG A 274 16.26 -27.65 -2.70
N PRO A 275 16.62 -26.56 -3.41
CA PRO A 275 17.93 -25.92 -3.28
C PRO A 275 18.36 -25.64 -1.84
N VAL A 276 17.48 -25.08 -1.01
CA VAL A 276 17.82 -24.74 0.39
C VAL A 276 18.06 -25.98 1.27
N LYS A 277 17.36 -27.09 1.02
CA LYS A 277 17.56 -28.36 1.75
C LYS A 277 18.87 -29.02 1.33
N ARG A 278 19.18 -29.03 0.03
CA ARG A 278 20.48 -29.51 -0.46
C ARG A 278 21.62 -28.66 0.06
N LEU A 279 21.49 -27.34 0.03
CA LEU A 279 22.51 -26.44 0.56
C LEU A 279 22.78 -26.73 2.05
N LYS A 280 21.74 -26.89 2.88
CA LYS A 280 21.91 -27.32 4.27
C LYS A 280 22.72 -28.63 4.37
N LYS A 281 22.33 -29.64 3.59
CA LYS A 281 22.99 -30.95 3.61
C LYS A 281 24.47 -30.86 3.22
N GLU A 282 24.77 -30.14 2.14
CA GLU A 282 26.14 -30.00 1.64
C GLU A 282 27.01 -29.15 2.57
N LEU A 283 26.47 -28.09 3.19
CA LEU A 283 27.19 -27.33 4.21
C LEU A 283 27.54 -28.19 5.42
N LEU A 284 26.59 -28.97 5.94
CA LEU A 284 26.85 -29.91 7.03
C LEU A 284 27.90 -30.95 6.64
N ALA A 285 27.86 -31.47 5.40
CA ALA A 285 28.86 -32.41 4.92
C ALA A 285 30.26 -31.79 4.83
N ALA A 286 30.36 -30.57 4.28
CA ALA A 286 31.60 -29.83 4.16
C ALA A 286 32.23 -29.57 5.55
N PHE A 287 31.48 -28.98 6.49
CA PHE A 287 31.99 -28.69 7.83
C PHE A 287 32.36 -29.94 8.63
N ASN A 288 31.66 -31.06 8.43
CA ASN A 288 32.01 -32.32 9.10
C ASN A 288 33.26 -32.99 8.49
N SER A 289 33.57 -32.71 7.22
CA SER A 289 34.73 -33.31 6.53
C SER A 289 36.05 -32.60 6.84
N ASP A 290 35.99 -31.33 7.22
CA ASP A 290 37.14 -30.41 7.17
C ASP A 290 37.69 -30.01 8.55
N HIS A 291 37.77 -30.99 9.47
CA HIS A 291 38.23 -30.95 10.87
C HIS A 291 37.09 -31.09 11.89
N SER A 292 37.33 -31.92 12.91
CA SER A 292 36.47 -32.09 14.10
C SER A 292 36.58 -30.82 14.95
N PRO A 293 35.64 -29.85 14.87
CA PRO A 293 35.68 -28.74 15.80
C PRO A 293 35.22 -29.27 17.17
N GLU A 294 35.70 -28.67 18.26
CA GLU A 294 35.23 -29.01 19.61
C GLU A 294 33.71 -28.79 19.74
N GLU A 295 33.13 -27.94 18.87
CA GLU A 295 31.69 -27.72 18.74
C GLU A 295 31.26 -27.79 17.26
N PRO A 296 30.27 -28.64 16.89
CA PRO A 296 29.81 -28.76 15.51
C PRO A 296 29.06 -27.51 15.04
N ILE A 297 29.36 -27.04 13.82
CA ILE A 297 28.63 -25.94 13.18
C ILE A 297 27.14 -26.30 13.01
N VAL A 298 26.26 -25.44 13.49
CA VAL A 298 24.81 -25.60 13.42
C VAL A 298 24.25 -24.89 12.20
N VAL A 299 23.79 -25.68 11.23
CA VAL A 299 23.06 -25.20 10.04
C VAL A 299 21.58 -25.54 10.17
N SER A 300 20.72 -24.53 10.20
CA SER A 300 19.28 -24.69 10.50
C SER A 300 18.36 -24.16 9.40
N LEU A 301 17.17 -24.75 9.32
CA LEU A 301 16.01 -24.25 8.58
C LEU A 301 14.94 -23.74 9.58
N PRO A 302 13.88 -23.03 9.11
CA PRO A 302 12.77 -22.62 9.98
C PRO A 302 12.03 -23.77 10.68
N SER A 303 12.16 -25.01 10.19
CA SER A 303 11.62 -26.20 10.86
C SER A 303 12.42 -26.65 12.08
N ASP A 304 13.71 -26.30 12.12
CA ASP A 304 14.67 -26.86 13.07
C ASP A 304 15.07 -25.84 14.16
N SER A 305 14.75 -24.57 13.93
CA SER A 305 15.16 -23.46 14.79
C SER A 305 14.01 -22.50 15.10
N ARG A 306 14.15 -21.80 16.23
CA ARG A 306 13.29 -20.68 16.63
C ARG A 306 13.77 -19.33 16.09
N CYS A 307 14.78 -19.33 15.23
CA CYS A 307 15.30 -18.12 14.59
C CYS A 307 14.19 -17.38 13.86
N ILE A 308 14.09 -16.07 14.12
CA ILE A 308 13.02 -15.22 13.60
C ILE A 308 13.31 -14.67 12.20
N LEU A 309 14.52 -14.84 11.68
CA LEU A 309 15.00 -14.31 10.41
C LEU A 309 14.50 -15.10 9.19
N THR A 310 13.21 -15.44 9.18
CA THR A 310 12.58 -16.34 8.19
C THR A 310 12.45 -15.77 6.77
N ALA A 311 13.07 -14.63 6.45
CA ALA A 311 12.97 -13.94 5.15
C ALA A 311 11.53 -13.73 4.62
N THR A 312 10.50 -13.93 5.44
CA THR A 312 9.07 -13.86 5.07
C THR A 312 8.61 -12.47 4.64
N LYS A 313 9.43 -11.46 4.94
CA LYS A 313 9.23 -10.06 4.58
C LYS A 313 10.18 -9.57 3.50
N ASN A 314 11.05 -10.44 3.00
CA ASN A 314 12.00 -10.10 1.98
C ASN A 314 11.27 -9.94 0.63
N VAL A 315 11.33 -8.76 0.02
CA VAL A 315 10.54 -8.45 -1.18
C VAL A 315 10.97 -9.29 -2.39
N VAL A 316 12.28 -9.54 -2.54
CA VAL A 316 12.83 -10.39 -3.61
C VAL A 316 12.47 -11.86 -3.37
N GLY A 317 12.64 -12.34 -2.13
CA GLY A 317 12.30 -13.72 -1.77
C GLY A 317 10.82 -14.03 -1.99
N ARG A 318 9.92 -13.08 -1.74
CA ARG A 318 8.50 -13.21 -2.08
C ARG A 318 8.33 -13.32 -3.60
N TYR A 319 8.95 -12.40 -4.34
CA TYR A 319 8.93 -12.40 -5.81
C TYR A 319 9.33 -13.70 -6.47
N LEU A 320 10.45 -14.27 -6.06
CA LEU A 320 10.98 -15.46 -6.72
C LEU A 320 10.20 -16.74 -6.38
N ASN A 321 9.56 -16.80 -5.22
CA ASN A 321 8.88 -18.02 -4.77
C ASN A 321 7.41 -18.10 -5.21
N ASN A 322 6.97 -17.23 -6.13
CA ASN A 322 5.55 -17.05 -6.47
C ASN A 322 4.66 -16.91 -5.22
N LEU A 323 5.25 -16.51 -4.10
CA LEU A 323 4.52 -16.05 -2.93
C LEU A 323 4.19 -14.62 -3.28
N PRO A 324 2.94 -14.29 -3.64
CA PRO A 324 2.64 -13.10 -4.40
C PRO A 324 3.50 -11.91 -3.95
N PRO A 325 4.43 -11.44 -4.80
CA PRO A 325 4.30 -10.06 -5.21
C PRO A 325 2.95 -10.00 -5.93
N PRO A 326 2.09 -9.06 -5.59
CA PRO A 326 1.00 -8.64 -6.47
C PRO A 326 1.63 -8.37 -7.84
N THR A 327 1.50 -9.29 -8.80
CA THR A 327 1.71 -9.10 -10.25
C THR A 327 1.74 -10.39 -11.09
N SER A 328 1.54 -11.62 -10.55
CA SER A 328 1.35 -12.79 -11.44
C SER A 328 -0.06 -12.85 -12.03
N HIS A 329 -0.28 -12.08 -13.09
CA HIS A 329 -1.20 -12.22 -14.24
C HIS A 329 -2.69 -12.63 -14.07
N ASN A 330 -3.18 -12.87 -12.87
CA ASN A 330 -4.53 -12.52 -12.47
C ASN A 330 -4.37 -11.30 -11.55
N ASP A 331 -5.12 -10.20 -11.76
CA ASP A 331 -5.08 -9.11 -10.78
C ASP A 331 -5.42 -9.76 -9.42
N PRO A 332 -4.63 -9.65 -8.33
CA PRO A 332 -4.88 -10.38 -7.09
C PRO A 332 -6.28 -10.19 -6.51
N ILE A 333 -6.91 -9.09 -6.88
CA ILE A 333 -8.31 -8.79 -6.59
C ILE A 333 -9.28 -9.72 -7.35
N ASP A 334 -8.94 -10.18 -8.55
CA ASP A 334 -9.75 -11.15 -9.32
C ASP A 334 -9.90 -12.48 -8.57
N GLU A 335 -8.92 -12.87 -7.76
CA GLU A 335 -9.03 -14.05 -6.86
C GLU A 335 -10.22 -13.90 -5.90
N CYS A 336 -10.54 -12.69 -5.45
CA CYS A 336 -11.72 -12.46 -4.62
C CYS A 336 -13.01 -12.81 -5.36
N PHE A 337 -13.11 -12.48 -6.65
CA PHE A 337 -14.29 -12.78 -7.46
C PHE A 337 -14.40 -14.27 -7.79
N GLU A 338 -13.28 -14.98 -7.94
CA GLU A 338 -13.26 -16.43 -8.20
C GLU A 338 -13.58 -17.26 -6.94
N SER A 339 -12.99 -16.87 -5.81
CA SER A 339 -13.07 -17.61 -4.55
C SER A 339 -14.37 -17.35 -3.78
N SER A 340 -14.88 -16.12 -3.81
CA SER A 340 -16.04 -15.72 -3.02
C SER A 340 -17.33 -16.32 -3.57
N LYS A 341 -18.18 -16.82 -2.67
CA LYS A 341 -19.50 -17.38 -3.01
C LYS A 341 -20.66 -16.48 -2.59
N THR A 342 -20.42 -15.53 -1.69
CA THR A 342 -21.42 -14.58 -1.22
C THR A 342 -20.92 -13.16 -1.46
N LEU A 343 -21.85 -12.20 -1.62
CA LEU A 343 -21.49 -10.80 -1.82
C LEU A 343 -20.75 -10.24 -0.59
N VAL A 344 -21.17 -10.66 0.60
CA VAL A 344 -20.51 -10.32 1.86
C VAL A 344 -19.08 -10.86 1.87
N GLY A 345 -18.88 -12.13 1.53
CA GLY A 345 -17.53 -12.72 1.47
C GLY A 345 -16.64 -12.09 0.39
N LEU A 346 -17.23 -11.61 -0.71
CA LEU A 346 -16.51 -10.83 -1.70
C LEU A 346 -16.04 -9.48 -1.14
N VAL A 347 -16.91 -8.74 -0.47
CA VAL A 347 -16.53 -7.46 0.15
C VAL A 347 -15.47 -7.67 1.23
N ASP A 348 -15.62 -8.71 2.07
CA ASP A 348 -14.61 -9.06 3.08
C ASP A 348 -13.24 -9.35 2.44
N CYS A 349 -13.22 -10.09 1.32
CA CYS A 349 -11.99 -10.35 0.57
C CYS A 349 -11.39 -9.07 -0.03
N LEU A 350 -12.21 -8.21 -0.64
CA LEU A 350 -11.76 -6.93 -1.20
C LEU A 350 -11.26 -5.96 -0.11
N GLU A 351 -11.82 -6.03 1.11
CA GLU A 351 -11.40 -5.19 2.22
C GLU A 351 -9.94 -5.49 2.64
N GLU A 352 -9.41 -6.70 2.40
CA GLU A 352 -7.99 -7.02 2.60
C GLU A 352 -7.03 -6.14 1.78
N TYR A 353 -7.53 -5.52 0.71
CA TYR A 353 -6.79 -4.62 -0.17
C TYR A 353 -6.93 -3.14 0.24
N THR A 354 -7.64 -2.83 1.33
CA THR A 354 -7.80 -1.45 1.82
C THR A 354 -6.46 -0.86 2.25
N VAL A 355 -6.20 0.38 1.83
CA VAL A 355 -4.98 1.10 2.21
C VAL A 355 -4.98 1.42 3.70
N LEU A 356 -4.00 0.88 4.42
CA LEU A 356 -3.90 0.96 5.88
C LEU A 356 -3.34 2.30 6.40
N GLN A 357 -3.34 2.44 7.73
CA GLN A 357 -2.92 3.62 8.46
C GLN A 357 -1.49 4.03 8.12
N GLY A 358 -1.28 5.32 7.86
CA GLY A 358 0.04 5.89 7.62
C GLY A 358 0.73 5.40 6.35
N HIS A 359 -0.01 4.77 5.43
CA HIS A 359 0.53 4.32 4.16
C HIS A 359 0.97 5.49 3.28
N TYR A 360 0.21 6.59 3.30
CA TYR A 360 0.52 7.77 2.51
C TYR A 360 1.34 8.77 3.30
N ASP A 361 2.36 9.31 2.65
CA ASP A 361 2.92 10.63 2.95
C ASP A 361 2.23 11.71 2.09
N GLN A 362 2.71 12.96 2.16
CA GLN A 362 2.13 14.05 1.37
C GLN A 362 2.20 13.79 -0.13
N TYR A 363 3.33 13.26 -0.62
CA TYR A 363 3.55 13.06 -2.05
C TYR A 363 2.68 11.93 -2.60
N SER A 364 2.75 10.76 -1.97
CA SER A 364 1.95 9.59 -2.34
C SER A 364 0.45 9.83 -2.14
N TYR A 365 0.02 10.63 -1.15
CA TYR A 365 -1.36 11.08 -1.03
C TYR A 365 -1.78 11.92 -2.24
N LEU A 366 -0.96 12.92 -2.64
CA LEU A 366 -1.25 13.76 -3.80
C LEU A 366 -1.30 12.94 -5.10
N GLU A 367 -0.42 11.95 -5.27
CA GLU A 367 -0.50 11.02 -6.39
C GLU A 367 -1.75 10.12 -6.34
N ALA A 368 -2.18 9.73 -5.14
CA ALA A 368 -3.39 8.94 -4.93
C ALA A 368 -4.68 9.75 -5.11
N GLN A 369 -4.64 11.09 -5.06
CA GLN A 369 -5.81 11.92 -5.33
C GLN A 369 -6.23 11.86 -6.80
N PRO A 370 -7.55 11.84 -7.10
CA PRO A 370 -8.01 11.94 -8.48
C PRO A 370 -7.71 13.33 -9.04
N THR A 371 -7.25 13.37 -10.29
CA THR A 371 -7.28 14.60 -11.10
C THR A 371 -8.72 15.04 -11.38
N VAL A 372 -8.92 16.27 -11.89
CA VAL A 372 -10.25 16.77 -12.27
C VAL A 372 -10.96 15.83 -13.24
N ALA A 373 -10.28 15.41 -14.31
CA ALA A 373 -10.84 14.46 -15.28
C ALA A 373 -11.17 13.08 -14.66
N GLN A 374 -10.39 12.65 -13.67
CA GLN A 374 -10.67 11.40 -12.96
C GLN A 374 -11.85 11.51 -12.00
N ARG A 375 -12.06 12.66 -11.35
CA ARG A 375 -13.27 12.91 -10.56
C ARG A 375 -14.52 12.91 -11.44
N GLU A 376 -14.49 13.62 -12.56
CA GLU A 376 -15.58 13.62 -13.53
C GLU A 376 -15.88 12.21 -14.05
N ALA A 377 -14.84 11.43 -14.36
CA ALA A 377 -14.97 10.04 -14.76
C ALA A 377 -15.49 9.13 -13.63
N TRP A 378 -15.07 9.36 -12.38
CA TRP A 378 -15.55 8.64 -11.22
C TRP A 378 -17.05 8.89 -11.00
N THR A 379 -17.47 10.15 -10.96
CA THR A 379 -18.89 10.55 -10.91
C THR A 379 -19.69 9.92 -12.05
N THR A 380 -19.17 9.97 -13.28
CA THR A 380 -19.81 9.36 -14.45
C THR A 380 -19.95 7.85 -14.31
N ALA A 381 -18.93 7.16 -13.81
CA ALA A 381 -18.96 5.71 -13.59
C ALA A 381 -20.01 5.34 -12.55
N ILE A 382 -20.08 6.07 -11.43
CA ILE A 382 -21.09 5.87 -10.38
C ILE A 382 -22.50 6.09 -10.94
N SER A 383 -22.75 7.19 -11.63
CA SER A 383 -24.05 7.46 -12.25
C SER A 383 -24.42 6.38 -13.26
N THR A 384 -23.51 5.97 -14.14
CA THR A 384 -23.74 4.90 -15.13
C THR A 384 -24.08 3.58 -14.45
N LEU A 385 -23.36 3.22 -13.38
CA LEU A 385 -23.62 2.00 -12.63
C LEU A 385 -25.05 1.99 -12.07
N LEU A 386 -25.56 3.11 -11.55
CA LEU A 386 -26.93 3.23 -11.03
C LEU A 386 -28.03 3.03 -12.09
N TYR A 387 -27.73 3.25 -13.38
CA TYR A 387 -28.66 3.00 -14.49
C TYR A 387 -28.66 1.55 -14.99
N THR A 388 -27.72 0.71 -14.54
CA THR A 388 -27.53 -0.63 -15.08
C THR A 388 -28.80 -1.48 -14.95
N ASP A 389 -29.11 -2.21 -16.02
CA ASP A 389 -30.17 -3.22 -16.03
C ASP A 389 -29.72 -4.45 -16.82
N ASN A 390 -29.49 -5.55 -16.09
CA ASN A 390 -29.01 -6.85 -16.57
C ASN A 390 -27.72 -6.83 -17.40
N ASN A 391 -26.94 -5.75 -17.32
CA ASN A 391 -25.72 -5.59 -18.10
C ASN A 391 -24.64 -4.81 -17.36
N CYS A 392 -23.89 -5.47 -16.47
CA CYS A 392 -22.75 -4.85 -15.79
C CYS A 392 -21.61 -4.48 -16.75
N SER A 393 -21.56 -5.05 -17.96
CA SER A 393 -20.58 -4.69 -19.00
C SER A 393 -20.92 -3.38 -19.73
N SER A 394 -22.14 -2.86 -19.57
CA SER A 394 -22.53 -1.53 -20.04
C SER A 394 -22.19 -0.40 -19.06
N ALA A 395 -21.74 -0.73 -17.85
CA ALA A 395 -21.13 0.24 -16.95
C ALA A 395 -19.76 0.63 -17.52
N ILE A 396 -19.77 1.58 -18.45
CA ILE A 396 -18.56 2.10 -19.09
C ILE A 396 -17.71 2.71 -17.98
N VAL A 397 -16.60 2.06 -17.65
CA VAL A 397 -15.53 2.68 -16.88
C VAL A 397 -14.87 3.72 -17.79
N PRO A 398 -15.00 5.03 -17.53
CA PRO A 398 -14.51 6.03 -18.47
C PRO A 398 -12.99 5.97 -18.57
N SER A 399 -12.47 6.36 -19.73
CA SER A 399 -11.05 6.21 -20.09
C SER A 399 -10.07 6.84 -19.10
N ALA A 400 -10.45 7.92 -18.41
CA ALA A 400 -9.60 8.56 -17.41
C ALA A 400 -9.34 7.69 -16.16
N ILE A 401 -10.18 6.68 -15.90
CA ILE A 401 -10.04 5.76 -14.76
C ILE A 401 -9.98 4.28 -15.18
N GLN A 402 -10.09 3.95 -16.48
CA GLN A 402 -10.11 2.56 -16.96
C GLN A 402 -8.85 1.75 -16.63
N ASP A 403 -7.72 2.43 -16.45
CA ASP A 403 -6.45 1.80 -16.07
C ASP A 403 -6.39 1.46 -14.57
N VAL A 404 -7.32 2.01 -13.77
CA VAL A 404 -7.37 1.89 -12.31
C VAL A 404 -8.60 1.10 -11.86
N TYR A 405 -9.71 1.21 -12.58
CA TYR A 405 -11.01 0.65 -12.23
C TYR A 405 -11.50 -0.41 -13.23
N SER A 406 -12.30 -1.33 -12.72
CA SER A 406 -13.08 -2.29 -13.51
C SER A 406 -14.50 -2.36 -13.00
N ALA A 407 -15.43 -2.77 -13.87
CA ALA A 407 -16.80 -3.09 -13.51
C ALA A 407 -17.09 -4.55 -13.88
N VAL A 408 -17.63 -5.32 -12.94
CA VAL A 408 -17.89 -6.76 -13.12
C VAL A 408 -19.24 -7.15 -12.56
N GLN A 409 -19.84 -8.19 -13.15
CA GLN A 409 -21.01 -8.84 -12.59
C GLN A 409 -20.58 -9.91 -11.59
N PHE A 410 -21.18 -9.90 -10.40
CA PHE A 410 -21.02 -10.95 -9.41
C PHE A 410 -22.37 -11.59 -9.10
N THR A 411 -22.45 -12.91 -9.15
CA THR A 411 -23.65 -13.67 -8.79
C THR A 411 -23.40 -14.35 -7.46
N ASP A 412 -24.18 -13.96 -6.46
CA ASP A 412 -24.16 -14.57 -5.13
C ASP A 412 -24.73 -16.00 -5.20
N SER A 413 -24.35 -16.83 -4.24
CA SER A 413 -24.81 -18.20 -4.03
C SER A 413 -26.33 -18.40 -3.97
N ASP A 414 -27.11 -17.36 -3.67
CA ASP A 414 -28.58 -17.40 -3.70
C ASP A 414 -29.16 -17.03 -5.08
N GLY A 415 -28.30 -16.78 -6.07
CA GLY A 415 -28.65 -16.43 -7.44
C GLY A 415 -28.87 -14.93 -7.67
N GLN A 416 -28.84 -14.09 -6.64
CA GLN A 416 -28.90 -12.64 -6.82
C GLN A 416 -27.61 -12.14 -7.49
N SER A 417 -27.76 -11.24 -8.47
CA SER A 417 -26.62 -10.71 -9.22
C SER A 417 -26.44 -9.21 -8.99
N PHE A 418 -25.19 -8.77 -8.93
CA PHE A 418 -24.77 -7.41 -8.59
C PHE A 418 -23.76 -6.89 -9.60
N CYS A 419 -23.79 -5.59 -9.86
CA CYS A 419 -22.72 -4.92 -10.60
C CYS A 419 -21.79 -4.22 -9.60
N ILE A 420 -20.49 -4.47 -9.75
CA ILE A 420 -19.46 -4.05 -8.81
C ILE A 420 -18.42 -3.23 -9.56
N LEU A 421 -18.31 -1.95 -9.20
CA LEU A 421 -17.24 -1.07 -9.64
C LEU A 421 -16.14 -1.08 -8.57
N TYR A 422 -14.95 -1.55 -8.93
CA TYR A 422 -13.85 -1.76 -7.99
C TYR A 422 -12.51 -1.30 -8.57
N GLU A 423 -11.60 -0.91 -7.68
CA GLU A 423 -10.24 -0.58 -8.06
C GLU A 423 -9.45 -1.87 -8.33
N ARG A 424 -9.01 -2.08 -9.58
CA ARG A 424 -8.30 -3.30 -10.00
C ARG A 424 -6.80 -3.22 -9.79
N THR A 425 -6.23 -2.02 -9.73
CA THR A 425 -4.79 -1.84 -9.59
C THR A 425 -4.34 -1.98 -8.14
N VAL A 426 -3.58 -3.02 -7.86
CA VAL A 426 -2.98 -3.29 -6.56
C VAL A 426 -1.49 -2.95 -6.58
N CYS A 427 -1.01 -2.29 -5.53
CA CYS A 427 0.42 -2.03 -5.33
C CYS A 427 1.17 -3.35 -5.08
N PRO A 428 2.18 -3.70 -5.93
CA PRO A 428 3.00 -4.91 -5.87
C PRO A 428 3.79 -5.23 -4.58
N CYS A 429 3.58 -4.51 -3.50
CA CYS A 429 4.24 -4.85 -2.24
C CYS A 429 3.31 -4.87 -1.07
N SER A 430 2.44 -3.87 -0.97
CA SER A 430 1.50 -3.77 0.13
C SER A 430 0.31 -4.71 -0.02
N ARG A 431 0.01 -5.18 -1.25
CA ARG A 431 -1.30 -5.74 -1.62
C ARG A 431 -2.46 -4.76 -1.41
N PHE A 432 -2.20 -3.46 -1.23
CA PHE A 432 -3.29 -2.48 -1.17
C PHE A 432 -3.63 -1.97 -2.56
N VAL A 433 -4.88 -1.58 -2.76
CA VAL A 433 -5.26 -0.81 -3.95
C VAL A 433 -4.40 0.47 -4.05
N LYS A 434 -4.08 0.89 -5.27
CA LYS A 434 -3.10 1.95 -5.54
C LYS A 434 -3.56 3.35 -5.11
N LYS A 435 -4.87 3.61 -5.19
CA LYS A 435 -5.50 4.91 -4.95
C LYS A 435 -6.37 4.89 -3.69
N GLY A 436 -7.10 3.80 -3.47
CA GLY A 436 -7.97 3.65 -2.31
C GLY A 436 -9.25 4.47 -2.38
N TRP A 437 -9.80 4.69 -3.58
CA TRP A 437 -11.03 5.49 -3.75
C TRP A 437 -12.28 4.72 -3.31
N GLY A 438 -12.26 3.39 -3.41
CA GLY A 438 -13.30 2.50 -2.87
C GLY A 438 -14.02 1.66 -3.90
N LEU A 439 -15.08 1.01 -3.44
CA LEU A 439 -15.94 0.13 -4.23
C LEU A 439 -17.39 0.57 -4.13
N MET A 440 -18.12 0.44 -5.25
CA MET A 440 -19.54 0.73 -5.34
C MET A 440 -20.26 -0.50 -5.88
N ILE A 441 -21.36 -0.87 -5.24
CA ILE A 441 -22.16 -2.04 -5.61
C ILE A 441 -23.63 -1.62 -5.81
N VAL A 442 -24.24 -2.13 -6.87
CA VAL A 442 -25.68 -2.00 -7.16
C VAL A 442 -26.26 -3.37 -7.54
N PRO A 443 -27.58 -3.59 -7.39
CA PRO A 443 -28.22 -4.77 -7.98
C PRO A 443 -28.06 -4.74 -9.51
N SER A 444 -27.80 -5.90 -10.12
CA SER A 444 -27.60 -5.98 -11.57
C SER A 444 -28.87 -5.71 -12.38
N SER A 445 -30.05 -5.94 -11.80
CA SER A 445 -31.36 -5.67 -12.41
C SER A 445 -32.08 -4.57 -11.64
N GLN A 446 -32.74 -3.65 -12.34
CA GLN A 446 -33.56 -2.62 -11.71
C GLN A 446 -34.73 -3.22 -10.93
N SER A 447 -35.28 -4.35 -11.39
CA SER A 447 -36.38 -5.05 -10.72
C SER A 447 -36.01 -5.67 -9.36
N ALA A 448 -34.71 -5.75 -9.04
CA ALA A 448 -34.21 -6.24 -7.76
C ALA A 448 -34.15 -5.12 -6.69
N VAL A 449 -34.27 -3.86 -7.10
CA VAL A 449 -34.36 -2.72 -6.19
C VAL A 449 -35.79 -2.65 -5.66
N SER A 450 -35.96 -2.88 -4.36
CA SER A 450 -37.26 -2.71 -3.70
C SER A 450 -37.32 -1.46 -2.86
N ARG A 451 -36.18 -0.83 -2.52
CA ARG A 451 -36.11 0.38 -1.70
C ARG A 451 -35.01 1.30 -2.20
N HIS A 452 -35.27 2.61 -2.22
CA HIS A 452 -34.28 3.62 -2.61
C HIS A 452 -33.36 3.98 -1.44
N ILE A 453 -32.85 2.97 -0.75
CA ILE A 453 -31.87 3.13 0.32
C ILE A 453 -30.47 3.10 -0.29
N HIS A 454 -29.63 4.06 0.11
CA HIS A 454 -28.19 4.01 -0.05
C HIS A 454 -27.55 3.65 1.29
N LEU A 455 -26.65 2.66 1.31
CA LEU A 455 -25.88 2.26 2.49
C LEU A 455 -24.40 2.58 2.29
N SER A 456 -23.70 2.93 3.36
CA SER A 456 -22.25 3.03 3.32
C SER A 456 -21.60 2.75 4.68
N GLY A 457 -20.38 2.23 4.62
CA GLY A 457 -19.48 2.03 5.75
C GLY A 457 -18.22 2.86 5.52
N PRO A 458 -18.16 4.13 5.97
CA PRO A 458 -17.07 5.05 5.61
C PRO A 458 -15.73 4.73 6.28
N HIS A 459 -15.67 3.82 7.23
CA HIS A 459 -14.45 3.52 7.99
C HIS A 459 -14.15 2.02 7.99
N PRO A 460 -13.75 1.45 6.83
CA PRO A 460 -13.36 0.04 6.74
C PRO A 460 -12.31 -0.28 7.81
N PHE A 461 -12.37 -1.47 8.42
CA PHE A 461 -11.63 -1.92 9.62
C PHE A 461 -11.69 -1.08 10.90
N PHE A 462 -11.69 0.26 10.81
CA PHE A 462 -11.57 1.16 11.95
C PHE A 462 -12.83 1.15 12.82
N ASP A 463 -14.00 1.04 12.18
CA ASP A 463 -15.30 0.97 12.85
C ASP A 463 -15.76 -0.49 13.12
N GLY A 464 -14.87 -1.48 12.95
CA GLY A 464 -15.20 -2.91 13.06
C GLY A 464 -15.92 -3.42 11.81
N GLU A 465 -16.93 -4.28 11.96
CA GLU A 465 -17.60 -4.99 10.85
C GLU A 465 -18.63 -4.14 10.07
N THR A 466 -18.46 -2.82 9.98
CA THR A 466 -19.46 -1.93 9.36
C THR A 466 -19.54 -2.08 7.84
N SER A 467 -18.43 -2.38 7.15
CA SER A 467 -18.39 -2.69 5.71
C SER A 467 -19.22 -3.94 5.39
N GLU A 468 -18.97 -5.01 6.14
CA GLU A 468 -19.69 -6.28 6.06
C GLU A 468 -21.19 -6.08 6.36
N GLN A 469 -21.50 -5.34 7.43
CA GLN A 469 -22.87 -5.01 7.82
C GLN A 469 -23.58 -4.23 6.73
N ALA A 470 -22.99 -3.14 6.21
CA ALA A 470 -23.60 -2.33 5.16
C ALA A 470 -23.91 -3.17 3.91
N THR A 471 -22.99 -4.05 3.52
CA THR A 471 -23.14 -4.96 2.38
C THR A 471 -24.29 -5.95 2.58
N ARG A 472 -24.37 -6.55 3.77
CA ARG A 472 -25.46 -7.48 4.09
C ARG A 472 -26.82 -6.77 4.11
N LEU A 473 -26.91 -5.61 4.76
CA LEU A 473 -28.15 -4.82 4.80
C LEU A 473 -28.57 -4.39 3.39
N PHE A 474 -27.61 -4.03 2.54
CA PHE A 474 -27.86 -3.68 1.14
C PHE A 474 -28.53 -4.83 0.39
N LYS A 475 -27.92 -6.01 0.46
CA LYS A 475 -28.44 -7.22 -0.19
C LYS A 475 -29.83 -7.59 0.36
N GLU A 476 -29.99 -7.68 1.67
CA GLU A 476 -31.16 -8.29 2.27
C GLU A 476 -32.39 -7.37 2.34
N THR A 477 -32.20 -6.06 2.20
CA THR A 477 -33.30 -5.07 2.16
C THR A 477 -33.75 -4.70 0.74
N GLY A 478 -33.03 -5.17 -0.29
CA GLY A 478 -33.23 -4.77 -1.68
C GLY A 478 -32.97 -3.27 -1.88
N ALA A 479 -31.93 -2.76 -1.21
CA ALA A 479 -31.48 -1.38 -1.31
C ALA A 479 -30.89 -1.09 -2.70
N LYS A 480 -30.79 0.20 -3.07
CA LYS A 480 -30.33 0.62 -4.39
C LYS A 480 -28.81 0.53 -4.54
N SER A 481 -28.06 0.81 -3.48
CA SER A 481 -26.60 0.81 -3.55
C SER A 481 -25.90 0.66 -2.21
N VAL A 482 -24.65 0.20 -2.25
CA VAL A 482 -23.70 0.29 -1.14
C VAL A 482 -22.33 0.83 -1.60
N LEU A 483 -21.73 1.69 -0.79
CA LEU A 483 -20.43 2.33 -1.04
C LEU A 483 -19.48 2.12 0.16
N ILE A 484 -18.29 1.57 -0.11
CA ILE A 484 -17.22 1.37 0.89
C ILE A 484 -15.92 2.02 0.38
N PRO A 485 -15.26 2.92 1.13
CA PRO A 485 -13.96 3.49 0.77
C PRO A 485 -12.85 2.44 0.67
N GLY A 486 -11.82 2.71 -0.13
CA GLY A 486 -10.69 1.79 -0.35
C GLY A 486 -9.48 2.09 0.54
N ARG A 487 -9.63 3.00 1.50
CA ARG A 487 -8.57 3.41 2.43
C ARG A 487 -9.11 3.73 3.80
N LEU A 488 -8.30 3.48 4.82
CA LEU A 488 -8.58 3.91 6.19
C LEU A 488 -8.63 5.42 6.26
N ARG A 489 -9.48 5.93 7.17
CA ARG A 489 -9.51 7.36 7.48
C ARG A 489 -8.15 7.91 7.90
N THR A 490 -7.28 7.06 8.45
CA THR A 490 -5.92 7.37 8.91
C THR A 490 -4.82 7.03 7.90
N ALA A 491 -5.15 6.70 6.66
CA ALA A 491 -4.17 6.33 5.63
C ALA A 491 -3.17 7.48 5.34
N TYR A 492 -3.62 8.74 5.36
CA TYR A 492 -2.78 9.92 5.42
C TYR A 492 -3.09 10.72 6.71
N PRO A 493 -2.25 10.64 7.76
CA PRO A 493 -2.56 11.21 9.08
C PRO A 493 -2.35 12.73 9.17
N ALA A 494 -2.46 13.46 8.05
CA ALA A 494 -2.50 14.92 8.06
C ALA A 494 -3.92 15.41 8.43
N PRO A 495 -4.05 16.56 9.11
CA PRO A 495 -5.37 17.14 9.40
C PRO A 495 -6.15 17.47 8.13
N SER A 496 -7.45 17.15 8.12
CA SER A 496 -8.38 17.53 7.05
C SER A 496 -8.41 19.05 6.86
N THR A 497 -8.38 19.48 5.60
CA THR A 497 -8.53 20.88 5.21
C THR A 497 -9.99 21.34 5.19
N CYS A 498 -10.95 20.40 5.20
CA CYS A 498 -12.38 20.69 5.15
C CYS A 498 -12.97 20.83 6.56
N ILE A 499 -13.02 19.73 7.30
CA ILE A 499 -13.48 19.73 8.70
C ILE A 499 -12.27 19.63 9.62
N MET A 500 -11.94 20.74 10.28
CA MET A 500 -10.86 20.74 11.27
C MET A 500 -11.31 20.13 12.59
N GLY A 501 -10.63 19.07 13.02
CA GLY A 501 -10.82 18.49 14.35
C GLY A 501 -10.02 19.22 15.43
N PRO A 502 -10.24 18.92 16.72
CA PRO A 502 -9.42 19.46 17.80
C PRO A 502 -7.94 19.05 17.65
N PRO A 503 -6.96 19.85 18.12
CA PRO A 503 -5.53 19.56 17.91
C PRO A 503 -5.05 18.19 18.39
N ARG A 504 -5.70 17.61 19.41
CA ARG A 504 -5.36 16.30 19.97
C ARG A 504 -6.02 15.12 19.26
N ASN A 505 -7.05 15.37 18.45
CA ASN A 505 -7.79 14.36 17.72
C ASN A 505 -8.32 14.98 16.41
N PRO A 506 -7.43 15.30 15.46
CA PRO A 506 -7.84 15.90 14.20
C PRO A 506 -8.66 14.88 13.41
N TYR A 507 -9.59 15.38 12.60
CA TYR A 507 -10.07 14.61 11.45
C TYR A 507 -8.96 14.58 10.41
N PHE A 508 -8.82 13.47 9.70
CA PHE A 508 -7.69 13.23 8.81
C PHE A 508 -8.03 13.54 7.35
N MET A 509 -7.02 13.81 6.53
CA MET A 509 -7.19 14.10 5.11
C MET A 509 -7.88 12.96 4.37
N THR A 510 -7.62 11.71 4.77
CA THR A 510 -8.25 10.52 4.19
C THR A 510 -9.55 10.10 4.86
N ASP A 511 -10.11 10.91 5.77
CA ASP A 511 -11.38 10.61 6.44
C ASP A 511 -12.57 10.97 5.53
N PRO A 512 -13.27 9.98 4.97
CA PRO A 512 -14.31 10.22 3.98
C PRO A 512 -15.59 10.83 4.56
N ALA A 513 -15.77 10.80 5.88
CA ALA A 513 -16.86 11.50 6.54
C ALA A 513 -16.54 12.99 6.79
N HIS A 514 -15.26 13.39 6.75
CA HIS A 514 -14.81 14.71 7.19
C HIS A 514 -13.96 15.47 6.17
N ASN A 515 -13.84 14.98 4.94
CA ASN A 515 -13.15 15.64 3.85
C ASN A 515 -13.90 15.48 2.52
N ASP A 516 -14.23 16.61 1.88
CA ASP A 516 -14.90 16.69 0.58
C ASP A 516 -13.95 16.37 -0.59
N LEU A 517 -12.65 16.35 -0.34
CA LEU A 517 -11.67 15.89 -1.32
C LEU A 517 -11.63 14.36 -1.44
N GLU A 518 -12.31 13.60 -0.59
CA GLU A 518 -12.37 12.14 -0.74
C GLU A 518 -13.36 11.75 -1.84
N PRO A 519 -13.02 10.83 -2.77
CA PRO A 519 -13.93 10.35 -3.83
C PRO A 519 -15.25 9.75 -3.31
N PHE A 520 -15.27 9.36 -2.04
CA PHE A 520 -16.47 8.96 -1.32
C PHE A 520 -17.53 10.07 -1.29
N PHE A 521 -17.12 11.34 -1.15
CA PHE A 521 -18.04 12.49 -1.22
C PHE A 521 -18.62 12.63 -2.64
N ASP A 522 -17.76 12.62 -3.67
CA ASP A 522 -18.16 12.71 -5.07
C ASP A 522 -19.18 11.61 -5.46
N ALA A 523 -18.96 10.38 -4.97
CA ALA A 523 -19.89 9.26 -5.20
C ALA A 523 -21.25 9.49 -4.53
N ASN A 524 -21.29 9.99 -3.29
CA ASN A 524 -22.55 10.31 -2.62
C ASN A 524 -23.32 11.43 -3.33
N VAL A 525 -22.63 12.45 -3.85
CA VAL A 525 -23.24 13.49 -4.67
C VAL A 525 -23.86 12.88 -5.93
N ALA A 526 -23.12 12.03 -6.65
CA ALA A 526 -23.61 11.36 -7.86
C ALA A 526 -24.86 10.49 -7.59
N ILE A 527 -24.88 9.75 -6.47
CA ILE A 527 -26.01 8.91 -6.05
C ILE A 527 -27.22 9.79 -5.72
N TRP A 528 -27.02 10.90 -5.02
CA TRP A 528 -28.08 11.85 -4.70
C TRP A 528 -28.68 12.49 -5.95
N GLU A 529 -27.84 12.98 -6.87
CA GLU A 529 -28.29 13.58 -8.13
C GLU A 529 -29.09 12.58 -8.97
N TRP A 530 -28.61 11.34 -9.07
CA TRP A 530 -29.36 10.26 -9.69
C TRP A 530 -30.71 10.07 -8.99
N GLN A 531 -30.74 9.95 -7.66
CA GLN A 531 -31.98 9.75 -6.91
C GLN A 531 -32.99 10.88 -7.15
N MET A 532 -32.52 12.12 -7.20
CA MET A 532 -33.36 13.29 -7.47
C MET A 532 -33.96 13.31 -8.89
N GLN A 533 -33.24 12.76 -9.87
CA GLN A 533 -33.74 12.60 -11.25
C GLN A 533 -34.74 11.45 -11.41
N HIS A 534 -34.81 10.52 -10.45
CA HIS A 534 -35.63 9.30 -10.52
C HIS A 534 -36.71 9.23 -9.43
N GLY A 535 -37.47 10.32 -9.29
CA GLY A 535 -38.60 10.38 -8.36
C GLY A 535 -38.26 10.92 -6.97
N GLY A 536 -37.05 11.47 -6.78
CA GLY A 536 -36.64 12.09 -5.53
C GLY A 536 -36.33 11.09 -4.44
N CYS A 537 -36.29 11.56 -3.19
CA CYS A 537 -36.09 10.72 -2.02
C CYS A 537 -37.30 10.79 -1.07
N PRO A 538 -38.41 10.09 -1.38
CA PRO A 538 -39.57 10.07 -0.50
C PRO A 538 -39.20 9.49 0.87
N SER A 539 -39.53 10.21 1.94
CA SER A 539 -39.27 9.77 3.33
C SER A 539 -39.70 8.32 3.58
N ALA A 540 -40.80 7.88 2.98
CA ALA A 540 -41.35 6.53 3.18
C ALA A 540 -40.50 5.39 2.59
N SER A 541 -39.63 5.62 1.60
CA SER A 541 -38.95 4.54 0.87
C SER A 541 -37.48 4.83 0.53
N CYS A 542 -36.97 5.99 0.93
CA CYS A 542 -35.61 6.44 0.61
C CYS A 542 -34.88 6.98 1.85
N ALA A 543 -33.59 6.66 1.94
CA ALA A 543 -32.66 7.21 2.91
C ALA A 543 -31.20 6.97 2.50
N PHE A 544 -30.29 7.81 3.00
CA PHE A 544 -28.84 7.63 2.93
C PHE A 544 -28.37 7.28 4.33
N ILE A 545 -27.94 6.03 4.52
CA ILE A 545 -27.58 5.50 5.84
C ILE A 545 -26.09 5.22 5.89
N GLN A 546 -25.39 5.88 6.82
CA GLN A 546 -23.97 5.62 7.10
C GLN A 546 -23.83 4.85 8.42
N LEU A 547 -23.24 3.68 8.34
CA LEU A 547 -23.00 2.81 9.49
C LEU A 547 -21.61 3.08 10.04
N HIS A 548 -21.56 3.46 11.31
CA HIS A 548 -20.35 3.72 12.07
C HIS A 548 -20.27 2.82 13.30
N GLY A 549 -19.04 2.61 13.74
CA GLY A 549 -18.70 1.83 14.91
C GLY A 549 -18.08 2.72 15.97
N LYS A 550 -18.66 2.71 17.18
CA LYS A 550 -18.09 3.41 18.33
C LYS A 550 -17.31 2.46 19.23
N ALA A 551 -16.27 3.01 19.84
CA ALA A 551 -15.56 2.35 20.93
C ALA A 551 -16.49 2.14 22.14
N GLU A 552 -16.29 1.07 22.90
CA GLU A 552 -17.11 0.75 24.07
C GLU A 552 -17.14 1.90 25.08
N ALA A 553 -16.01 2.61 25.24
CA ALA A 553 -15.91 3.74 26.16
C ALA A 553 -16.70 4.99 25.71
N THR A 554 -17.07 5.09 24.44
CA THR A 554 -17.75 6.25 23.84
C THR A 554 -19.25 5.99 23.74
N CYS A 555 -20.06 6.92 24.28
CA CYS A 555 -21.52 6.78 24.36
C CYS A 555 -21.95 5.44 24.97
N ARG A 556 -21.48 5.14 26.18
CA ARG A 556 -21.57 3.82 26.82
C ARG A 556 -23.02 3.31 26.94
N ASP A 557 -23.96 4.23 27.13
CA ASP A 557 -25.36 3.90 27.38
C ASP A 557 -26.14 3.57 26.09
N ASP A 558 -25.56 3.86 24.93
CA ASP A 558 -26.18 3.63 23.63
C ASP A 558 -25.66 2.33 23.00
N THR A 559 -26.57 1.44 22.63
CA THR A 559 -26.23 0.32 21.73
C THR A 559 -26.14 0.83 20.30
N ILE A 560 -27.12 1.63 19.89
CA ILE A 560 -27.18 2.32 18.60
C ILE A 560 -27.55 3.78 18.86
N PHE A 561 -26.75 4.72 18.40
CA PHE A 561 -27.05 6.15 18.43
C PHE A 561 -27.28 6.65 17.01
N LEU A 562 -28.51 7.10 16.72
CA LEU A 562 -28.89 7.61 15.42
C LEU A 562 -28.85 9.14 15.42
N SER A 563 -28.32 9.78 14.36
CA SER A 563 -28.44 11.22 14.16
C SER A 563 -28.59 11.57 12.67
N THR A 564 -29.13 12.74 12.35
CA THR A 564 -29.22 13.24 10.96
C THR A 564 -28.22 14.37 10.70
N GLY A 565 -27.18 14.52 11.52
CA GLY A 565 -26.27 15.66 11.44
C GLY A 565 -26.78 16.96 12.08
N LEU A 566 -27.91 16.89 12.79
CA LEU A 566 -28.34 17.92 13.74
C LEU A 566 -27.93 17.50 15.16
N GLY A 567 -27.33 18.42 15.91
CA GLY A 567 -26.89 18.20 17.29
C GLY A 567 -28.02 18.33 18.33
N ALA A 568 -27.68 18.11 19.61
CA ALA A 568 -28.62 18.17 20.73
C ALA A 568 -29.31 19.55 20.91
N ALA A 569 -28.70 20.63 20.40
CA ALA A 569 -29.31 21.96 20.37
C ALA A 569 -30.63 22.02 19.56
N HIS A 570 -30.88 21.01 18.71
CA HIS A 570 -32.09 20.86 17.91
C HIS A 570 -32.92 19.66 18.36
N SER A 571 -32.93 19.34 19.67
CA SER A 571 -33.66 18.20 20.23
C SER A 571 -35.15 18.19 19.85
N SER A 572 -35.78 19.35 19.71
CA SER A 572 -37.18 19.48 19.28
C SER A 572 -37.46 18.86 17.91
N TRP A 573 -36.50 18.90 16.98
CA TRP A 573 -36.61 18.27 15.66
C TRP A 573 -36.76 16.75 15.77
N TYR A 574 -36.10 16.14 16.77
CA TYR A 574 -36.17 14.72 17.04
C TYR A 574 -37.41 14.31 17.86
N THR A 575 -38.13 15.25 18.49
CA THR A 575 -39.29 14.97 19.35
C THR A 575 -40.62 15.51 18.85
N ASP A 576 -40.65 16.33 17.79
CA ASP A 576 -41.90 16.82 17.21
C ASP A 576 -42.76 15.68 16.61
N ASP A 577 -43.98 16.00 16.17
CA ASP A 577 -44.91 15.00 15.62
C ASP A 577 -44.70 14.73 14.12
N VAL A 578 -43.68 15.34 13.48
CA VAL A 578 -43.42 15.11 12.05
C VAL A 578 -42.79 13.73 11.87
N ASP A 579 -43.42 12.95 10.99
CA ASP A 579 -43.02 11.58 10.66
C ASP A 579 -41.75 11.57 9.79
N ARG A 580 -40.62 11.27 10.42
CA ARG A 580 -39.30 11.27 9.79
C ARG A 580 -38.67 9.87 9.79
N PRO A 581 -37.88 9.53 8.76
CA PRO A 581 -37.29 8.19 8.62
C PRO A 581 -36.51 7.73 9.85
N ILE A 582 -35.72 8.62 10.45
CA ILE A 582 -34.89 8.31 11.62
C ILE A 582 -35.72 7.95 12.88
N LYS A 583 -36.91 8.54 13.04
CA LYS A 583 -37.81 8.25 14.16
C LYS A 583 -38.48 6.89 13.99
N ARG A 584 -38.92 6.58 12.76
CA ARG A 584 -39.44 5.25 12.41
C ARG A 584 -38.35 4.19 12.59
N LEU A 585 -37.13 4.45 12.09
CA LEU A 585 -36.01 3.51 12.24
C LEU A 585 -35.68 3.21 13.69
N LYS A 586 -35.62 4.23 14.56
CA LYS A 586 -35.44 4.01 16.00
C LYS A 586 -36.51 3.07 16.57
N LYS A 587 -37.78 3.33 16.26
CA LYS A 587 -38.91 2.52 16.74
C LYS A 587 -38.79 1.07 16.26
N GLU A 588 -38.53 0.86 14.98
CA GLU A 588 -38.46 -0.49 14.40
C GLU A 588 -37.22 -1.26 14.85
N LEU A 589 -36.09 -0.59 15.11
CA LEU A 589 -34.93 -1.21 15.74
C LEU A 589 -35.26 -1.68 17.17
N LEU A 590 -35.91 -0.85 17.99
CA LEU A 590 -36.32 -1.25 19.34
C LEU A 590 -37.23 -2.48 19.30
N ILE A 591 -38.18 -2.55 18.35
CA ILE A 591 -39.06 -3.70 18.16
C ILE A 591 -38.25 -4.94 17.76
N ALA A 592 -37.41 -4.82 16.72
CA ALA A 592 -36.66 -5.95 16.19
C ALA A 592 -35.70 -6.55 17.22
N PHE A 593 -34.95 -5.72 17.95
CA PHE A 593 -34.04 -6.19 19.00
C PHE A 593 -34.77 -6.75 20.22
N SER A 594 -35.95 -6.23 20.57
CA SER A 594 -36.75 -6.78 21.68
C SER A 594 -37.44 -8.10 21.34
N SER A 595 -37.65 -8.38 20.05
CA SER A 595 -38.31 -9.60 19.59
C SER A 595 -37.41 -10.84 19.61
N ASP A 596 -36.09 -10.63 19.62
CA ASP A 596 -35.11 -11.72 19.64
C ASP A 596 -34.57 -11.92 21.06
N THR A 597 -34.91 -13.06 21.66
CA THR A 597 -34.54 -13.44 23.02
C THR A 597 -33.05 -13.69 23.24
N THR A 598 -32.24 -13.68 22.17
CA THR A 598 -30.79 -13.84 22.26
C THR A 598 -30.07 -12.55 22.65
N PHE A 599 -30.72 -11.38 22.51
CA PHE A 599 -30.15 -10.11 22.95
C PHE A 599 -30.35 -9.88 24.44
N PRO A 600 -29.45 -9.12 25.10
CA PRO A 600 -29.69 -8.62 26.45
C PRO A 600 -31.02 -7.88 26.51
N ALA A 601 -31.71 -7.98 27.65
CA ALA A 601 -33.02 -7.35 27.86
C ALA A 601 -33.06 -5.81 27.65
N HIS A 602 -31.91 -5.17 27.49
CA HIS A 602 -31.77 -3.73 27.33
C HIS A 602 -30.82 -3.39 26.17
N VAL A 603 -31.37 -3.38 24.94
CA VAL A 603 -30.75 -2.71 23.79
C VAL A 603 -31.25 -1.27 23.76
N THR A 604 -30.34 -0.30 23.84
CA THR A 604 -30.67 1.12 23.81
C THR A 604 -30.48 1.68 22.41
N VAL A 605 -31.54 2.21 21.80
CA VAL A 605 -31.48 2.94 20.54
C VAL A 605 -31.89 4.39 20.79
N SER A 606 -30.97 5.33 20.59
CA SER A 606 -31.15 6.73 21.00
C SER A 606 -31.05 7.70 19.83
N LEU A 607 -31.58 8.91 20.05
CA LEU A 607 -31.44 10.10 19.21
C LEU A 607 -30.73 11.21 20.02
N PRO A 608 -30.34 12.34 19.39
CA PRO A 608 -29.75 13.45 20.12
C PRO A 608 -30.69 14.12 21.14
N SER A 609 -31.99 13.83 21.09
CA SER A 609 -32.97 14.30 22.07
C SER A 609 -32.95 13.54 23.39
N ASP A 610 -32.48 12.29 23.40
CA ASP A 610 -32.57 11.40 24.57
C ASP A 610 -31.26 10.71 24.95
N SER A 611 -30.15 11.07 24.30
CA SER A 611 -28.80 10.69 24.72
C SER A 611 -27.85 11.90 24.75
N GLN A 612 -26.85 11.82 25.63
CA GLN A 612 -25.74 12.77 25.71
C GLN A 612 -24.56 12.39 24.81
N CYS A 613 -24.73 11.40 23.92
CA CYS A 613 -23.71 10.97 23.00
C CYS A 613 -23.23 12.12 22.10
N PRO A 614 -21.93 12.48 22.12
CA PRO A 614 -21.42 13.59 21.32
C PRO A 614 -21.24 13.25 19.84
N LEU A 615 -21.38 11.97 19.44
CA LEU A 615 -21.18 11.50 18.06
C LEU A 615 -22.36 11.84 17.13
N THR A 616 -22.81 13.09 17.24
CA THR A 616 -23.78 13.68 16.32
C THR A 616 -23.06 14.05 15.04
N ALA A 617 -23.54 13.58 13.89
CA ALA A 617 -22.90 13.75 12.57
C ALA A 617 -22.89 15.19 12.04
N THR A 618 -22.87 16.20 12.91
CA THR A 618 -22.87 17.64 12.59
C THR A 618 -21.67 18.09 11.77
N LYS A 619 -20.63 17.26 11.75
CA LYS A 619 -19.37 17.44 11.02
C LYS A 619 -19.24 16.54 9.79
N ASN A 620 -20.24 15.70 9.51
CA ASN A 620 -20.20 14.81 8.37
C ASN A 620 -20.48 15.57 7.07
N VAL A 621 -19.54 15.57 6.11
CA VAL A 621 -19.64 16.36 4.87
C VAL A 621 -20.78 15.88 3.96
N VAL A 622 -21.03 14.57 3.91
CA VAL A 622 -22.15 13.98 3.16
C VAL A 622 -23.48 14.37 3.79
N GLY A 623 -23.60 14.25 5.12
CA GLY A 623 -24.80 14.67 5.84
C GLY A 623 -25.09 16.16 5.68
N ARG A 624 -24.06 17.01 5.69
CA ARG A 624 -24.19 18.45 5.42
C ARG A 624 -24.66 18.75 4.00
N PHE A 625 -24.15 18.01 3.01
CA PHE A 625 -24.61 18.14 1.63
C PHE A 625 -26.09 17.79 1.52
N LEU A 626 -26.51 16.62 2.01
CA LEU A 626 -27.87 16.12 1.88
C LEU A 626 -28.92 16.97 2.64
N ASN A 627 -28.52 17.65 3.72
CA ASN A 627 -29.44 18.39 4.60
C ASN A 627 -29.49 19.91 4.37
N ASN A 628 -28.68 20.49 3.49
CA ASN A 628 -28.61 21.95 3.26
C ASN A 628 -29.08 22.41 1.87
N LEU A 629 -29.78 21.58 1.10
CA LEU A 629 -30.18 21.91 -0.28
C LEU A 629 -31.49 22.71 -0.32
N PRO A 630 -31.52 23.76 -1.18
CA PRO A 630 -31.89 23.50 -2.56
C PRO A 630 -31.11 24.38 -3.58
N SER A 631 -29.78 24.55 -3.44
CA SER A 631 -28.99 25.21 -4.50
C SER A 631 -27.72 24.42 -4.87
N PRO A 632 -27.57 23.99 -6.13
CA PRO A 632 -26.55 23.02 -6.57
C PRO A 632 -25.12 23.61 -6.74
N ALA A 633 -24.79 24.72 -6.07
CA ALA A 633 -23.57 25.47 -6.38
C ALA A 633 -22.59 25.69 -5.22
N SER A 634 -22.98 25.54 -3.96
CA SER A 634 -22.03 25.72 -2.86
C SER A 634 -21.65 24.37 -2.27
N HIS A 635 -20.48 23.87 -2.68
CA HIS A 635 -19.68 22.83 -2.00
C HIS A 635 -19.23 23.28 -0.59
N ASP A 636 -20.01 24.12 0.09
CA ASP A 636 -19.63 24.76 1.35
C ASP A 636 -19.85 23.84 2.56
N VAL A 637 -19.81 22.53 2.31
CA VAL A 637 -19.97 21.46 3.31
C VAL A 637 -18.88 21.52 4.38
N CYS A 638 -17.76 22.18 4.09
CA CYS A 638 -16.66 22.36 5.05
C CYS A 638 -17.01 23.35 6.17
N ILE A 639 -17.74 24.42 5.88
CA ILE A 639 -18.02 25.47 6.88
C ILE A 639 -19.49 25.58 7.27
N ARG A 640 -20.44 25.16 6.41
CA ARG A 640 -21.87 25.26 6.69
C ARG A 640 -22.40 24.02 7.42
N ASN A 641 -22.93 24.22 8.62
CA ASN A 641 -23.65 23.17 9.37
C ASN A 641 -25.02 22.88 8.72
N ALA A 642 -25.61 21.72 9.01
CA ALA A 642 -26.99 21.41 8.60
C ALA A 642 -27.99 22.39 9.23
N ASP A 643 -28.97 22.84 8.44
CA ASP A 643 -30.04 23.73 8.86
C ASP A 643 -31.30 22.93 9.26
N PRO A 644 -31.78 23.01 10.52
CA PRO A 644 -32.95 22.25 10.96
C PRO A 644 -34.23 22.55 10.17
N ASP A 645 -34.36 23.76 9.60
CA ASP A 645 -35.54 24.17 8.82
C ASP A 645 -35.54 23.55 7.42
N MET A 646 -34.37 23.15 6.92
CA MET A 646 -34.19 22.53 5.61
C MET A 646 -33.98 21.00 5.69
N THR A 647 -33.63 20.49 6.88
CA THR A 647 -33.32 19.09 7.09
C THR A 647 -34.57 18.22 7.06
N GLN A 648 -34.70 17.38 6.03
CA GLN A 648 -35.81 16.43 5.88
C GLN A 648 -35.58 15.08 6.57
N GLY A 649 -34.35 14.81 7.03
CA GLY A 649 -33.99 13.54 7.66
C GLY A 649 -33.65 12.42 6.68
N VAL A 650 -33.29 12.77 5.44
CA VAL A 650 -32.85 11.83 4.40
C VAL A 650 -31.55 11.13 4.78
N PHE A 651 -30.64 11.86 5.42
CA PHE A 651 -29.39 11.33 5.93
C PHE A 651 -29.57 10.74 7.33
N ILE A 652 -29.13 9.49 7.55
CA ILE A 652 -29.11 8.82 8.84
C ILE A 652 -27.68 8.34 9.11
N HIS A 653 -27.10 8.82 10.19
CA HIS A 653 -25.83 8.34 10.73
C HIS A 653 -26.11 7.44 11.93
N ALA A 654 -25.58 6.22 11.92
CA ALA A 654 -25.79 5.24 12.97
C ALA A 654 -24.46 4.84 13.62
N GLU A 655 -24.24 5.27 14.86
CA GLU A 655 -23.07 4.91 15.68
C GLU A 655 -23.40 3.71 16.56
N GLN A 656 -22.68 2.60 16.38
CA GLN A 656 -23.07 1.32 16.95
C GLN A 656 -21.99 0.76 17.86
N SER A 657 -22.38 0.22 19.02
CA SER A 657 -21.49 -0.59 19.85
C SER A 657 -21.16 -1.92 19.17
N GLY A 658 -20.24 -2.71 19.74
CA GLY A 658 -19.94 -4.06 19.26
C GLY A 658 -21.18 -4.96 19.21
N LEU A 659 -22.12 -4.79 20.15
CA LEU A 659 -23.39 -5.50 20.13
C LEU A 659 -24.22 -5.11 18.90
N GLY A 660 -24.39 -3.82 18.61
CA GLY A 660 -25.25 -3.34 17.52
C GLY A 660 -24.80 -3.74 16.12
N ARG A 661 -23.50 -4.03 15.92
CA ARG A 661 -22.90 -4.37 14.62
C ARG A 661 -22.51 -5.84 14.45
N ASN A 662 -22.60 -6.66 15.50
CA ASN A 662 -22.24 -8.07 15.40
C ASN A 662 -23.16 -8.85 14.44
N THR A 663 -22.74 -10.04 14.02
CA THR A 663 -23.49 -10.89 13.09
C THR A 663 -24.90 -11.25 13.56
N ALA A 664 -25.13 -11.39 14.88
CA ALA A 664 -26.45 -11.70 15.43
C ALA A 664 -27.44 -10.53 15.23
N SER A 665 -26.96 -9.28 15.39
CA SER A 665 -27.76 -8.05 15.26
C SER A 665 -28.22 -7.74 13.84
N ARG A 666 -27.64 -8.38 12.83
CA ARG A 666 -27.90 -8.06 11.42
C ARG A 666 -29.34 -8.39 11.00
N GLU A 667 -29.93 -9.47 11.50
CA GLU A 667 -31.33 -9.79 11.21
C GLU A 667 -32.26 -8.69 11.76
N ALA A 668 -32.02 -8.24 12.99
CA ALA A 668 -32.81 -7.16 13.59
C ALA A 668 -32.72 -5.85 12.77
N TRP A 669 -31.52 -5.53 12.25
CA TRP A 669 -31.35 -4.41 11.33
C TRP A 669 -32.11 -4.57 10.02
N VAL A 670 -32.06 -5.75 9.39
CA VAL A 670 -32.79 -6.03 8.14
C VAL A 670 -34.29 -5.87 8.34
N GLN A 671 -34.85 -6.43 9.41
CA GLN A 671 -36.26 -6.30 9.73
C GLN A 671 -36.64 -4.82 9.98
N ALA A 672 -35.83 -4.12 10.79
CA ALA A 672 -36.08 -2.72 11.09
C ALA A 672 -36.07 -1.84 9.83
N LEU A 673 -35.12 -2.05 8.91
CA LEU A 673 -35.07 -1.33 7.64
C LEU A 673 -36.27 -1.66 6.74
N LYS A 674 -36.65 -2.95 6.63
CA LYS A 674 -37.81 -3.37 5.84
C LYS A 674 -39.13 -2.78 6.33
N HIS A 675 -39.30 -2.62 7.64
CA HIS A 675 -40.50 -2.02 8.24
C HIS A 675 -40.46 -0.49 8.24
N THR A 676 -39.27 0.11 8.29
CA THR A 676 -39.11 1.58 8.25
C THR A 676 -39.39 2.14 6.86
N PHE A 677 -38.95 1.42 5.83
CA PHE A 677 -38.97 1.85 4.44
C PHE A 677 -39.86 0.94 3.60
N ALA A 678 -40.93 1.52 3.05
CA ALA A 678 -41.86 0.85 2.16
C ALA A 678 -41.18 0.44 0.84
N GLU A 679 -41.71 -0.62 0.24
CA GLU A 679 -41.28 -1.03 -1.09
C GLU A 679 -41.70 0.00 -2.15
N VAL A 680 -40.82 0.27 -3.11
CA VAL A 680 -41.15 1.04 -4.30
C VAL A 680 -41.79 0.11 -5.32
N ALA A 681 -42.85 0.56 -5.98
CA ALA A 681 -43.41 -0.18 -7.10
C ALA A 681 -42.36 -0.21 -8.24
N ASN A 682 -42.06 -1.40 -8.76
CA ASN A 682 -41.22 -1.55 -9.94
C ASN A 682 -41.86 -0.75 -11.09
N ILE A 683 -41.16 0.26 -11.60
CA ILE A 683 -41.57 1.05 -12.78
C ILE A 683 -41.14 0.30 -14.05
#